data_AF-A0A1F9WKJ6-F1
#
_entry.id   AF-A0A1F9WKJ6-F1
#
_cell.length_a   1.000
_cell.length_b   1.000
_cell.length_c   1.000
_cell.angle_alpha   90.00
_cell.angle_beta   90.00
_cell.angle_gamma   90.00
#
_symmetry.space_group_name_H-M   'P 1'
#
loop_
_entity.id
_entity.type
_entity.pdbx_description
1 polymer ?
#
loop_
_entity_poly.entity_id
_entity_poly.type
_entity_poly.pdbx_seq_one_letter_code
_entity_poly.pdbx_strand_id
1 'polypeptide(L)'
;MFNKKERISKIRAELEAVVGAGNVLTDEAEILMYSYDAGMARARPEAVIIFNSTAEVAPVVRILHREGIPFLPRLAGTNLSGGTIPLKGGAILNLARLKKIRQIDTAARCALVEPGVVNLDLQKALEPFGFFYAPDPASQKVSTIGGNIGENAGGPLCLKYGVTADNVERLEVVTPDGSIKTWSFQDTGPDLMSLLTGSEGTLGIVTLAWLKIIPLPRHTKTASAAFTSMEAAIAAVTAIISGGILPRALEALDRVSLEAALSGRHNPFPAGTEAVLILELDGADAVRIKKDLAAVETICAANACADFRMAEDEAQRELLWAARKGAYPAMARLAPDVLVEDGVVPRPKLPQALRETREILSKYKLTAGLLFHAGDGNIHPNIIFDRRDMQEVKRVKKAGHEILKACIKLGGTISGEHGIGVEKRVAMNWLYGQAELDFFCKIKKAFDPKDLANPDKILPVAEDKPAGSAGLSDKAGLSPEARSIIDELRLRARSGARTAVTGLGTRLKPERVMEGALPLELHSLAGEPRIDRENLTARVEAGLPLEELRRHLRGCGLDIELPELKGSVGGLIASKACTGIRTILLGLEIASADGTLMEFGGKTVKNVAGYDVVRMLCGSMGAYAVILAATFSVSARARRQAGAVENGQWDSFEPDEYHHRLKKEFDPQNLLNPWIYREQGK
;
A
#
# COMPACT_ATOMS: atom_id res chain seq x y z
N MET A 1 -35.00 12.72 -11.71
CA MET A 1 -34.05 12.61 -10.58
C MET A 1 -34.85 12.79 -9.30
N PHE A 2 -34.97 11.75 -8.47
CA PHE A 2 -35.58 11.91 -7.15
C PHE A 2 -34.75 12.90 -6.31
N ASN A 3 -35.41 13.64 -5.42
CA ASN A 3 -34.70 14.39 -4.39
C ASN A 3 -33.85 13.40 -3.58
N LYS A 4 -32.57 13.69 -3.36
CA LYS A 4 -31.62 12.83 -2.64
C LYS A 4 -32.19 12.32 -1.30
N LYS A 5 -32.99 13.12 -0.58
CA LYS A 5 -33.64 12.66 0.66
C LYS A 5 -34.76 11.64 0.45
N GLU A 6 -35.46 11.68 -0.68
CA GLU A 6 -36.61 10.80 -0.94
C GLU A 6 -36.20 9.35 -1.17
N ARG A 7 -34.98 9.08 -1.67
CA ARG A 7 -34.56 7.69 -1.97
C ARG A 7 -34.33 6.85 -0.72
N ILE A 8 -33.67 7.40 0.32
CA ILE A 8 -33.51 6.71 1.61
C ILE A 8 -34.87 6.50 2.28
N SER A 9 -35.76 7.51 2.24
CA SER A 9 -37.08 7.41 2.88
C SER A 9 -37.91 6.23 2.35
N LYS A 10 -37.77 5.86 1.08
CA LYS A 10 -38.50 4.75 0.45
C LYS A 10 -38.08 3.38 0.96
N ILE A 11 -36.79 3.22 1.24
CA ILE A 11 -36.22 1.94 1.71
C ILE A 11 -35.96 1.91 3.22
N ARG A 12 -36.31 2.98 3.94
CA ARG A 12 -36.02 3.10 5.38
C ARG A 12 -36.57 1.91 6.15
N ALA A 13 -37.84 1.54 5.94
CA ALA A 13 -38.44 0.40 6.63
C ALA A 13 -37.72 -0.93 6.34
N GLU A 14 -37.23 -1.14 5.11
CA GLU A 14 -36.43 -2.33 4.77
C GLU A 14 -35.08 -2.32 5.48
N LEU A 15 -34.40 -1.17 5.54
CA LEU A 15 -33.13 -1.03 6.26
C LEU A 15 -33.32 -1.26 7.76
N GLU A 16 -34.36 -0.66 8.35
CA GLU A 16 -34.70 -0.81 9.78
C GLU A 16 -35.09 -2.24 10.13
N ALA A 17 -35.68 -3.01 9.20
CA ALA A 17 -35.94 -4.43 9.40
C ALA A 17 -34.65 -5.27 9.49
N VAL A 18 -33.54 -4.81 8.87
CA VAL A 18 -32.24 -5.50 8.94
C VAL A 18 -31.45 -5.07 10.17
N VAL A 19 -31.25 -3.76 10.37
CA VAL A 19 -30.33 -3.23 11.41
C VAL A 19 -31.05 -2.71 12.65
N GLY A 20 -32.38 -2.62 12.64
CA GLY A 20 -33.17 -1.98 13.70
C GLY A 20 -33.33 -0.46 13.50
N ALA A 21 -34.48 0.09 13.93
CA ALA A 21 -34.85 1.49 13.73
C ALA A 21 -33.81 2.50 14.26
N GLY A 22 -33.24 2.23 15.44
CA GLY A 22 -32.23 3.11 16.05
C GLY A 22 -30.86 3.12 15.37
N ASN A 23 -30.67 2.33 14.30
CA ASN A 23 -29.40 2.21 13.58
C ASN A 23 -29.48 2.75 12.14
N VAL A 24 -30.58 3.40 11.75
CA VAL A 24 -30.72 4.13 10.48
C VAL A 24 -30.87 5.62 10.78
N LEU A 25 -29.75 6.34 10.72
CA LEU A 25 -29.72 7.77 11.02
C LEU A 25 -29.99 8.58 9.76
N THR A 26 -30.98 9.46 9.82
CA THR A 26 -31.33 10.40 8.76
C THR A 26 -31.52 11.84 9.27
N ASP A 27 -31.42 12.04 10.59
CA ASP A 27 -31.50 13.37 11.19
C ASP A 27 -30.30 14.22 10.74
N GLU A 28 -30.56 15.51 10.52
CA GLU A 28 -29.56 16.47 10.04
C GLU A 28 -28.33 16.57 10.93
N ALA A 29 -28.54 16.66 12.24
CA ALA A 29 -27.46 16.83 13.20
C ALA A 29 -26.62 15.55 13.32
N GLU A 30 -27.29 14.39 13.28
CA GLU A 30 -26.62 13.08 13.36
C GLU A 30 -25.73 12.83 12.15
N ILE A 31 -26.26 13.04 10.94
CA ILE A 31 -25.53 12.70 9.71
C ILE A 31 -24.42 13.72 9.39
N LEU A 32 -24.50 14.96 9.91
CA LEU A 32 -23.46 15.98 9.73
C LEU A 32 -22.12 15.57 10.38
N MET A 33 -22.16 14.79 11.46
CA MET A 33 -20.98 14.23 12.13
C MET A 33 -20.14 13.31 11.21
N TYR A 34 -20.74 12.81 10.14
CA TYR A 34 -20.12 11.91 9.17
C TYR A 34 -19.78 12.62 7.85
N SER A 35 -19.89 13.95 7.81
CA SER A 35 -19.58 14.75 6.62
C SER A 35 -18.09 15.04 6.42
N TYR A 36 -17.25 14.60 7.35
CA TYR A 36 -15.82 14.90 7.40
C TYR A 36 -15.00 13.74 7.96
N ASP A 37 -13.72 13.72 7.62
CA ASP A 37 -12.67 12.95 8.30
C ASP A 37 -11.54 13.92 8.72
N ALA A 38 -10.36 13.37 9.03
CA ALA A 38 -9.20 14.17 9.43
C ALA A 38 -8.59 14.95 8.26
N GLY A 39 -9.01 14.71 7.01
CA GLY A 39 -8.63 15.48 5.84
C GLY A 39 -9.39 16.81 5.70
N MET A 40 -9.20 17.48 4.55
CA MET A 40 -9.85 18.78 4.27
C MET A 40 -11.24 18.66 3.62
N ALA A 41 -11.50 17.59 2.87
CA ALA A 41 -12.71 17.45 2.08
C ALA A 41 -13.95 17.26 2.97
N ARG A 42 -15.09 17.79 2.50
CA ARG A 42 -16.37 17.74 3.22
C ARG A 42 -17.47 17.44 2.21
N ALA A 43 -18.35 16.50 2.54
CA ALA A 43 -19.56 16.24 1.75
C ALA A 43 -20.62 15.61 2.64
N ARG A 44 -21.88 15.83 2.32
CA ARG A 44 -22.98 15.43 3.18
C ARG A 44 -23.58 14.08 2.75
N PRO A 45 -23.71 13.09 3.66
CA PRO A 45 -24.44 11.86 3.37
C PRO A 45 -25.96 12.09 3.45
N GLU A 46 -26.72 11.09 3.01
CA GLU A 46 -28.18 11.07 3.14
C GLU A 46 -28.65 10.15 4.27
N ALA A 47 -27.85 9.14 4.61
CA ALA A 47 -28.09 8.26 5.74
C ALA A 47 -26.77 7.75 6.32
N VAL A 48 -26.81 7.37 7.59
CA VAL A 48 -25.76 6.58 8.24
C VAL A 48 -26.41 5.31 8.77
N ILE A 49 -25.89 4.15 8.36
CA ILE A 49 -26.40 2.84 8.75
C ILE A 49 -25.36 2.20 9.67
N ILE A 50 -25.76 1.91 10.90
CA ILE A 50 -24.88 1.35 11.94
C ILE A 50 -25.09 -0.15 12.04
N PHE A 51 -24.01 -0.91 11.98
CA PHE A 51 -24.06 -2.38 12.06
C PHE A 51 -23.74 -2.88 13.47
N ASN A 52 -24.45 -3.91 13.93
CA ASN A 52 -24.17 -4.61 15.19
C ASN A 52 -23.71 -6.06 14.95
N SER A 53 -23.84 -6.58 13.72
CA SER A 53 -23.24 -7.83 13.29
C SER A 53 -22.77 -7.78 11.84
N THR A 54 -21.82 -8.66 11.48
CA THR A 54 -21.36 -8.82 10.08
C THR A 54 -22.47 -9.32 9.16
N ALA A 55 -23.42 -10.10 9.68
CA ALA A 55 -24.53 -10.67 8.93
C ALA A 55 -25.51 -9.63 8.39
N GLU A 56 -25.57 -8.45 9.00
CA GLU A 56 -26.42 -7.33 8.57
C GLU A 56 -25.87 -6.58 7.35
N VAL A 57 -24.56 -6.65 7.09
CA VAL A 57 -23.89 -5.84 6.05
C VAL A 57 -24.38 -6.22 4.65
N ALA A 58 -24.37 -7.51 4.32
CA ALA A 58 -24.73 -7.97 2.99
C ALA A 58 -26.20 -7.67 2.61
N PRO A 59 -27.22 -7.91 3.47
CA PRO A 59 -28.59 -7.47 3.18
C PRO A 59 -28.73 -5.98 2.91
N VAL A 60 -28.09 -5.12 3.70
CA VAL A 60 -28.11 -3.66 3.48
C VAL A 60 -27.49 -3.30 2.13
N VAL A 61 -26.33 -3.85 1.79
CA VAL A 61 -25.67 -3.60 0.50
C VAL A 61 -26.56 -4.04 -0.67
N ARG A 62 -27.24 -5.19 -0.56
CA ARG A 62 -28.19 -5.64 -1.59
C ARG A 62 -29.33 -4.66 -1.81
N ILE A 63 -29.90 -4.09 -0.73
CA ILE A 63 -30.95 -3.07 -0.81
C ILE A 63 -30.41 -1.83 -1.55
N LEU A 64 -29.25 -1.31 -1.14
CA LEU A 64 -28.65 -0.12 -1.74
C LEU A 64 -28.28 -0.35 -3.21
N HIS A 65 -27.74 -1.52 -3.54
CA HIS A 65 -27.37 -1.93 -4.90
C HIS A 65 -28.59 -2.03 -5.82
N ARG A 66 -29.71 -2.57 -5.30
CA ARG A 66 -30.99 -2.68 -6.02
C ARG A 66 -31.55 -1.30 -6.36
N GLU A 67 -31.50 -0.37 -5.41
CA GLU A 67 -32.00 1.00 -5.58
C GLU A 67 -31.03 1.95 -6.29
N GLY A 68 -29.82 1.50 -6.63
CA GLY A 68 -28.80 2.35 -7.24
C GLY A 68 -28.34 3.50 -6.34
N ILE A 69 -28.27 3.25 -5.03
CA ILE A 69 -27.85 4.23 -4.03
C ILE A 69 -26.35 4.01 -3.75
N PRO A 70 -25.49 5.03 -3.98
CA PRO A 70 -24.08 4.95 -3.61
C PRO A 70 -23.91 4.76 -2.11
N PHE A 71 -22.86 4.05 -1.73
CA PHE A 71 -22.54 3.78 -0.35
C PHE A 71 -21.04 3.73 -0.13
N LEU A 72 -20.60 3.96 1.10
CA LEU A 72 -19.19 3.79 1.46
C LEU A 72 -19.04 3.24 2.88
N PRO A 73 -18.08 2.35 3.14
CA PRO A 73 -17.77 1.91 4.49
C PRO A 73 -17.06 3.02 5.26
N ARG A 74 -17.37 3.11 6.56
CA ARG A 74 -16.67 3.98 7.49
C ARG A 74 -16.49 3.28 8.83
N LEU A 75 -15.32 3.51 9.42
CA LEU A 75 -14.92 3.00 10.73
C LEU A 75 -14.64 4.20 11.66
N ALA A 76 -13.44 4.31 12.22
CA ALA A 76 -13.08 5.42 13.11
C ALA A 76 -13.03 6.80 12.43
N GLY A 77 -12.94 6.87 11.09
CA GLY A 77 -12.91 8.14 10.35
C GLY A 77 -11.60 8.93 10.50
N THR A 78 -10.49 8.24 10.76
CA THR A 78 -9.16 8.82 11.01
C THR A 78 -8.34 9.06 9.73
N ASN A 79 -8.89 8.77 8.54
CA ASN A 79 -8.15 8.93 7.27
C ASN A 79 -7.84 10.41 7.00
N LEU A 80 -6.78 10.65 6.22
CA LEU A 80 -6.32 11.98 5.81
C LEU A 80 -6.56 12.27 4.32
N SER A 81 -6.99 11.27 3.54
CA SER A 81 -7.13 11.31 2.08
C SER A 81 -8.53 11.72 1.60
N GLY A 82 -9.52 11.76 2.50
CA GLY A 82 -10.91 11.97 2.14
C GLY A 82 -11.62 10.69 1.68
N GLY A 83 -11.06 9.51 1.92
CA GLY A 83 -11.63 8.22 1.50
C GLY A 83 -13.03 7.96 2.04
N THR A 84 -13.39 8.56 3.18
CA THR A 84 -14.72 8.41 3.80
C THR A 84 -15.70 9.54 3.51
N ILE A 85 -15.39 10.42 2.55
CA ILE A 85 -16.22 11.57 2.21
C ILE A 85 -17.29 11.18 1.17
N PRO A 86 -18.60 11.35 1.46
CA PRO A 86 -19.69 10.93 0.58
C PRO A 86 -19.94 11.93 -0.56
N LEU A 87 -18.99 12.05 -1.50
CA LEU A 87 -19.07 13.01 -2.63
C LEU A 87 -20.36 12.89 -3.46
N LYS A 88 -20.86 11.67 -3.68
CA LYS A 88 -22.13 11.40 -4.37
C LYS A 88 -23.36 11.36 -3.43
N GLY A 89 -23.20 11.73 -2.16
CA GLY A 89 -24.21 11.53 -1.12
C GLY A 89 -24.37 10.05 -0.77
N GLY A 90 -25.61 9.61 -0.60
CA GLY A 90 -25.93 8.20 -0.34
C GLY A 90 -25.70 7.78 1.12
N ALA A 91 -25.43 6.49 1.32
CA ALA A 91 -25.37 5.89 2.66
C ALA A 91 -23.94 5.67 3.15
N ILE A 92 -23.63 6.15 4.35
CA ILE A 92 -22.42 5.75 5.07
C ILE A 92 -22.72 4.48 5.85
N LEU A 93 -21.91 3.46 5.66
CA LEU A 93 -22.01 2.15 6.30
C LEU A 93 -21.03 2.13 7.46
N ASN A 94 -21.52 2.31 8.69
CA ASN A 94 -20.69 2.42 9.88
C ASN A 94 -20.48 1.05 10.55
N LEU A 95 -19.28 0.50 10.40
CA LEU A 95 -18.89 -0.82 10.93
C LEU A 95 -18.11 -0.72 12.25
N ALA A 96 -17.97 0.47 12.85
CA ALA A 96 -17.08 0.69 14.00
C ALA A 96 -17.47 -0.12 15.25
N ARG A 97 -18.71 -0.60 15.36
CA ARG A 97 -19.17 -1.46 16.47
C ARG A 97 -18.76 -2.93 16.31
N LEU A 98 -18.35 -3.36 15.11
CA LEU A 98 -17.88 -4.72 14.84
C LEU A 98 -16.43 -4.85 15.31
N LYS A 99 -16.23 -5.03 16.62
CA LYS A 99 -14.91 -4.94 17.28
C LYS A 99 -14.47 -6.22 17.99
N LYS A 100 -15.00 -7.38 17.59
CA LYS A 100 -14.64 -8.66 18.20
C LYS A 100 -13.33 -9.18 17.62
N ILE A 101 -12.40 -9.53 18.50
CA ILE A 101 -11.32 -10.49 18.19
C ILE A 101 -11.95 -11.87 18.32
N ARG A 102 -12.19 -12.54 17.19
CA ARG A 102 -12.96 -13.78 17.12
C ARG A 102 -12.11 -15.00 17.50
N GLN A 103 -10.84 -15.00 17.12
CA GLN A 103 -9.91 -16.09 17.39
C GLN A 103 -8.46 -15.59 17.38
N ILE A 104 -7.61 -16.13 18.27
CA ILE A 104 -6.16 -16.02 18.22
C ILE A 104 -5.62 -17.45 18.16
N ASP A 105 -4.93 -17.79 17.08
CA ASP A 105 -4.30 -19.09 16.86
C ASP A 105 -2.77 -18.92 16.82
N THR A 106 -2.11 -19.25 17.93
CA THR A 106 -0.65 -19.13 18.07
C THR A 106 0.12 -20.20 17.30
N ALA A 107 -0.53 -21.34 16.99
CA ALA A 107 0.10 -22.41 16.23
C ALA A 107 0.13 -22.05 14.73
N ALA A 108 -1.00 -21.60 14.20
CA ALA A 108 -1.11 -21.08 12.84
C ALA A 108 -0.52 -19.67 12.68
N ARG A 109 -0.21 -18.98 13.80
CA ARG A 109 0.25 -17.59 13.84
C ARG A 109 -0.70 -16.64 13.11
N CYS A 110 -1.99 -16.78 13.42
CA CYS A 110 -3.05 -15.99 12.82
C CYS A 110 -4.05 -15.48 13.87
N ALA A 111 -4.59 -14.29 13.67
CA ALA A 111 -5.71 -13.75 14.44
C ALA A 111 -6.89 -13.43 13.51
N LEU A 112 -8.09 -13.91 13.83
CA LEU A 112 -9.33 -13.57 13.15
C LEU A 112 -10.04 -12.42 13.88
N VAL A 113 -10.30 -11.32 13.18
CA VAL A 113 -10.85 -10.10 13.76
C VAL A 113 -11.94 -9.48 12.90
N GLU A 114 -12.84 -8.74 13.56
CA GLU A 114 -13.79 -7.83 12.89
C GLU A 114 -13.12 -6.47 12.54
N PRO A 115 -13.64 -5.73 11.55
CA PRO A 115 -12.98 -4.53 11.01
C PRO A 115 -12.91 -3.33 11.99
N GLY A 116 -13.77 -3.29 13.00
CA GLY A 116 -13.82 -2.26 14.04
C GLY A 116 -12.88 -2.51 15.22
N VAL A 117 -12.10 -3.60 15.24
CA VAL A 117 -11.06 -3.80 16.25
C VAL A 117 -10.03 -2.68 16.14
N VAL A 118 -9.77 -1.95 17.23
CA VAL A 118 -8.72 -0.92 17.29
C VAL A 118 -7.36 -1.59 17.20
N ASN A 119 -6.45 -1.03 16.40
CA ASN A 119 -5.13 -1.63 16.12
C ASN A 119 -4.36 -1.91 17.42
N LEU A 120 -4.24 -0.92 18.31
CA LEU A 120 -3.53 -1.10 19.59
C LEU A 120 -4.23 -2.09 20.53
N ASP A 121 -5.55 -2.24 20.46
CA ASP A 121 -6.26 -3.21 21.28
C ASP A 121 -6.00 -4.64 20.83
N LEU A 122 -5.85 -4.87 19.51
CA LEU A 122 -5.35 -6.14 18.99
C LEU A 122 -3.94 -6.42 19.50
N GLN A 123 -3.05 -5.42 19.43
CA GLN A 123 -1.68 -5.56 19.91
C GLN A 123 -1.63 -6.01 21.38
N LYS A 124 -2.37 -5.33 22.26
CA LYS A 124 -2.47 -5.69 23.68
C LYS A 124 -3.05 -7.08 23.92
N ALA A 125 -4.01 -7.51 23.08
CA ALA A 125 -4.59 -8.85 23.19
C ALA A 125 -3.61 -9.97 22.79
N LEU A 126 -2.61 -9.68 21.96
CA LEU A 126 -1.61 -10.65 21.50
C LEU A 126 -0.41 -10.79 22.45
N GLU A 127 -0.09 -9.74 23.21
CA GLU A 127 1.07 -9.69 24.12
C GLU A 127 1.13 -10.86 25.13
N PRO A 128 0.03 -11.25 25.83
CA PRO A 128 0.04 -12.39 26.75
C PRO A 128 0.42 -13.71 26.09
N PHE A 129 0.24 -13.83 24.78
CA PHE A 129 0.58 -15.03 24.01
C PHE A 129 2.00 -14.98 23.42
N GLY A 130 2.74 -13.88 23.64
CA GLY A 130 4.09 -13.72 23.10
C GLY A 130 4.13 -13.30 21.61
N PHE A 131 3.06 -12.70 21.10
CA PHE A 131 2.95 -12.25 19.71
C PHE A 131 2.63 -10.76 19.60
N PHE A 132 2.81 -10.20 18.40
CA PHE A 132 2.43 -8.84 18.04
C PHE A 132 1.88 -8.78 16.61
N TYR A 133 1.08 -7.76 16.32
CA TYR A 133 0.65 -7.40 14.97
C TYR A 133 1.51 -6.23 14.49
N ALA A 134 2.14 -6.35 13.31
CA ALA A 134 3.23 -5.46 12.94
C ALA A 134 2.85 -4.06 12.46
N PRO A 135 1.80 -3.85 11.63
CA PRO A 135 1.40 -2.53 11.19
C PRO A 135 1.02 -1.63 12.38
N ASP A 136 1.74 -0.51 12.55
CA ASP A 136 1.65 0.34 13.73
C ASP A 136 1.46 1.84 13.38
N PRO A 137 0.41 2.21 12.61
CA PRO A 137 0.19 3.59 12.19
C PRO A 137 0.20 4.54 13.39
N ALA A 138 0.57 5.80 13.17
CA ALA A 138 0.61 6.80 14.25
C ALA A 138 -0.74 6.94 14.98
N SER A 139 -1.84 6.68 14.27
CA SER A 139 -3.22 6.68 14.77
C SER A 139 -3.66 5.37 15.44
N GLN A 140 -2.78 4.38 15.67
CA GLN A 140 -3.13 3.04 16.19
C GLN A 140 -3.97 2.98 17.47
N LYS A 141 -3.98 4.07 18.26
CA LYS A 141 -4.84 4.21 19.46
C LYS A 141 -6.32 4.37 19.12
N VAL A 142 -6.65 4.73 17.88
CA VAL A 142 -8.00 5.03 17.41
C VAL A 142 -8.32 4.42 16.04
N SER A 143 -7.32 4.18 15.19
CA SER A 143 -7.53 3.50 13.91
C SER A 143 -7.90 2.04 14.13
N THR A 144 -8.75 1.51 13.24
CA THR A 144 -9.23 0.14 13.31
C THR A 144 -8.69 -0.70 12.16
N ILE A 145 -8.69 -2.02 12.34
CA ILE A 145 -8.15 -2.97 11.37
C ILE A 145 -8.74 -2.78 9.97
N GLY A 146 -10.05 -2.64 9.84
CA GLY A 146 -10.68 -2.45 8.53
C GLY A 146 -10.27 -1.14 7.84
N GLY A 147 -9.98 -0.08 8.62
CA GLY A 147 -9.49 1.19 8.08
C GLY A 147 -8.05 1.06 7.62
N ASN A 148 -7.22 0.36 8.40
CA ASN A 148 -5.85 0.05 8.01
C ASN A 148 -5.80 -0.79 6.74
N ILE A 149 -6.71 -1.76 6.59
CA ILE A 149 -6.85 -2.54 5.35
C ILE A 149 -7.28 -1.63 4.19
N GLY A 150 -8.29 -0.77 4.40
CA GLY A 150 -8.80 0.14 3.39
C GLY A 150 -7.75 1.10 2.83
N GLU A 151 -6.88 1.64 3.67
CA GLU A 151 -5.81 2.58 3.28
C GLU A 151 -4.47 1.90 2.96
N ASN A 152 -4.39 0.57 3.14
CA ASN A 152 -3.13 -0.18 3.20
C ASN A 152 -2.10 0.48 4.14
N ALA A 153 -2.56 0.81 5.35
CA ALA A 153 -1.83 1.65 6.29
C ALA A 153 -0.44 1.10 6.63
N GLY A 154 0.47 2.05 6.83
CA GLY A 154 1.86 1.83 7.21
C GLY A 154 2.14 2.20 8.67
N GLY A 155 3.32 2.79 8.89
CA GLY A 155 3.88 3.08 10.20
C GLY A 155 5.40 2.82 10.27
N PRO A 156 6.03 3.14 11.43
CA PRO A 156 7.46 2.95 11.65
C PRO A 156 7.97 1.52 11.45
N LEU A 157 7.17 0.51 11.82
CA LEU A 157 7.58 -0.90 11.75
C LEU A 157 7.60 -1.47 10.33
N CYS A 158 7.01 -0.76 9.36
CA CYS A 158 6.93 -1.22 7.98
C CYS A 158 8.29 -1.41 7.32
N LEU A 159 9.33 -0.71 7.78
CA LEU A 159 10.69 -0.86 7.29
C LEU A 159 11.15 -2.33 7.29
N LYS A 160 10.82 -3.07 8.35
CA LYS A 160 11.19 -4.48 8.49
C LYS A 160 10.04 -5.45 8.23
N TYR A 161 8.80 -5.07 8.54
CA TYR A 161 7.66 -5.98 8.56
C TYR A 161 6.60 -5.70 7.48
N GLY A 162 6.83 -4.73 6.60
CA GLY A 162 5.91 -4.39 5.53
C GLY A 162 4.66 -3.63 6.00
N VAL A 163 3.81 -3.28 5.05
CA VAL A 163 2.56 -2.53 5.30
C VAL A 163 1.41 -3.50 5.65
N THR A 164 0.18 -2.98 5.78
CA THR A 164 -0.98 -3.81 6.10
C THR A 164 -1.17 -4.99 5.14
N ALA A 165 -0.98 -4.80 3.82
CA ALA A 165 -1.09 -5.85 2.81
C ALA A 165 -0.12 -7.04 3.02
N ASP A 166 1.03 -6.81 3.65
CA ASP A 166 2.01 -7.86 3.99
C ASP A 166 1.63 -8.67 5.25
N ASN A 167 0.61 -8.21 5.99
CA ASN A 167 0.19 -8.76 7.28
C ASN A 167 -1.27 -9.25 7.27
N VAL A 168 -1.91 -9.30 6.10
CA VAL A 168 -3.24 -9.86 5.88
C VAL A 168 -3.10 -11.20 5.15
N GLU A 169 -3.70 -12.25 5.73
CA GLU A 169 -3.68 -13.62 5.19
C GLU A 169 -4.93 -13.92 4.35
N ARG A 170 -6.09 -13.43 4.82
CA ARG A 170 -7.41 -13.68 4.22
C ARG A 170 -8.38 -12.58 4.61
N LEU A 171 -9.32 -12.27 3.72
CA LEU A 171 -10.40 -11.31 3.94
C LEU A 171 -11.75 -11.93 3.59
N GLU A 172 -12.74 -11.73 4.45
CA GLU A 172 -14.15 -11.85 4.09
C GLU A 172 -14.67 -10.46 3.70
N VAL A 173 -15.32 -10.38 2.54
CA VAL A 173 -15.77 -9.13 1.93
C VAL A 173 -17.20 -9.24 1.45
N VAL A 174 -18.00 -8.21 1.74
CA VAL A 174 -19.26 -7.95 1.07
C VAL A 174 -18.96 -7.13 -0.18
N THR A 175 -19.20 -7.73 -1.34
CA THR A 175 -18.93 -7.12 -2.65
C THR A 175 -19.99 -6.07 -3.02
N PRO A 176 -19.78 -5.23 -4.07
CA PRO A 176 -20.67 -4.12 -4.40
C PRO A 176 -22.12 -4.49 -4.77
N ASP A 177 -22.37 -5.74 -5.13
CA ASP A 177 -23.69 -6.35 -5.37
C ASP A 177 -24.31 -6.99 -4.11
N GLY A 178 -23.56 -7.05 -3.01
CA GLY A 178 -23.96 -7.61 -1.73
C GLY A 178 -23.77 -9.12 -1.61
N SER A 179 -22.95 -9.73 -2.49
CA SER A 179 -22.45 -11.09 -2.33
C SER A 179 -21.37 -11.15 -1.25
N ILE A 180 -21.19 -12.29 -0.59
CA ILE A 180 -20.11 -12.50 0.39
C ILE A 180 -19.05 -13.37 -0.27
N LYS A 181 -17.80 -12.89 -0.26
CA LYS A 181 -16.64 -13.62 -0.77
C LYS A 181 -15.58 -13.73 0.31
N THR A 182 -14.77 -14.77 0.22
CA THR A 182 -13.58 -14.93 1.04
C THR A 182 -12.41 -15.20 0.13
N TRP A 183 -11.39 -14.34 0.18
CA TRP A 183 -10.17 -14.49 -0.61
C TRP A 183 -8.95 -14.49 0.30
N SER A 184 -7.98 -15.34 -0.02
CA SER A 184 -6.68 -15.44 0.61
C SER A 184 -5.58 -15.26 -0.43
N PHE A 185 -4.44 -14.66 -0.05
CA PHE A 185 -3.31 -14.63 -0.99
C PHE A 185 -2.79 -16.05 -1.32
N GLN A 186 -3.07 -17.02 -0.44
CA GLN A 186 -2.72 -18.43 -0.60
C GLN A 186 -3.65 -19.16 -1.57
N ASP A 187 -4.77 -18.55 -1.98
CA ASP A 187 -5.65 -19.15 -2.97
C ASP A 187 -4.87 -19.41 -4.27
N THR A 188 -5.18 -20.52 -4.93
CA THR A 188 -4.60 -20.82 -6.23
C THR A 188 -5.11 -19.78 -7.25
N GLY A 189 -4.28 -19.38 -8.21
CA GLY A 189 -4.61 -18.34 -9.20
C GLY A 189 -4.17 -16.93 -8.78
N PRO A 190 -4.66 -15.87 -9.44
CA PRO A 190 -4.39 -14.48 -9.10
C PRO A 190 -4.65 -14.13 -7.63
N ASP A 191 -3.86 -13.23 -7.03
CA ASP A 191 -4.11 -12.72 -5.67
C ASP A 191 -5.21 -11.64 -5.69
N LEU A 192 -6.50 -12.04 -5.72
CA LEU A 192 -7.60 -11.07 -5.67
C LEU A 192 -7.71 -10.35 -4.32
N MET A 193 -7.18 -10.95 -3.24
CA MET A 193 -7.19 -10.35 -1.91
C MET A 193 -6.38 -9.05 -1.89
N SER A 194 -5.25 -8.99 -2.60
CA SER A 194 -4.41 -7.79 -2.62
C SER A 194 -5.10 -6.56 -3.19
N LEU A 195 -6.07 -6.73 -4.10
CA LEU A 195 -6.84 -5.62 -4.65
C LEU A 195 -7.68 -4.91 -3.57
N LEU A 196 -8.08 -5.62 -2.51
CA LEU A 196 -8.94 -5.08 -1.45
C LEU A 196 -8.16 -4.23 -0.45
N THR A 197 -6.91 -4.59 -0.17
CA THR A 197 -5.99 -3.78 0.65
C THR A 197 -5.60 -2.51 -0.12
N GLY A 198 -5.91 -1.34 0.42
CA GLY A 198 -5.71 -0.06 -0.28
C GLY A 198 -6.85 0.32 -1.23
N SER A 199 -7.92 -0.49 -1.31
CA SER A 199 -9.07 -0.17 -2.18
C SER A 199 -9.95 0.96 -1.66
N GLU A 200 -9.73 1.43 -0.42
CA GLU A 200 -10.54 2.47 0.23
C GLU A 200 -12.06 2.19 0.17
N GLY A 201 -12.46 0.91 0.13
CA GLY A 201 -13.87 0.51 0.05
C GLY A 201 -14.50 0.65 -1.34
N THR A 202 -13.72 0.90 -2.40
CA THR A 202 -14.24 1.00 -3.78
C THR A 202 -14.52 -0.36 -4.41
N LEU A 203 -13.92 -1.44 -3.91
CA LEU A 203 -14.07 -2.81 -4.44
C LEU A 203 -14.89 -3.74 -3.53
N GLY A 204 -15.26 -3.28 -2.33
CA GLY A 204 -16.05 -4.06 -1.37
C GLY A 204 -15.86 -3.59 0.07
N ILE A 205 -16.55 -4.25 0.99
CA ILE A 205 -16.54 -3.93 2.43
C ILE A 205 -16.00 -5.14 3.19
N VAL A 206 -14.87 -4.97 3.86
CA VAL A 206 -14.28 -6.02 4.70
C VAL A 206 -15.13 -6.24 5.96
N THR A 207 -15.58 -7.48 6.18
CA THR A 207 -16.39 -7.89 7.35
C THR A 207 -15.61 -8.76 8.33
N LEU A 208 -14.61 -9.52 7.86
CA LEU A 208 -13.66 -10.25 8.70
C LEU A 208 -12.27 -10.23 8.08
N ALA A 209 -11.24 -10.24 8.93
CA ALA A 209 -9.84 -10.30 8.50
C ALA A 209 -9.07 -11.34 9.30
N TRP A 210 -8.28 -12.16 8.59
CA TRP A 210 -7.27 -13.04 9.16
C TRP A 210 -5.92 -12.34 9.04
N LEU A 211 -5.33 -12.01 10.18
CA LEU A 211 -4.11 -11.25 10.28
C LEU A 211 -2.96 -12.14 10.72
N LYS A 212 -1.80 -11.94 10.10
CA LYS A 212 -0.54 -12.55 10.54
C LYS A 212 -0.15 -11.99 11.89
N ILE A 213 0.21 -12.86 12.83
CA ILE A 213 0.80 -12.45 14.11
C ILE A 213 2.24 -12.96 14.20
N ILE A 214 3.14 -12.12 14.70
CA ILE A 214 4.58 -12.37 14.68
C ILE A 214 5.06 -12.57 16.12
N PRO A 215 5.93 -13.57 16.41
CA PRO A 215 6.50 -13.70 17.75
C PRO A 215 7.20 -12.42 18.19
N LEU A 216 7.02 -12.03 19.45
CA LEU A 216 7.74 -10.90 20.03
C LEU A 216 9.26 -11.11 19.91
N PRO A 217 10.04 -10.10 19.47
CA PRO A 217 11.48 -10.20 19.44
C PRO A 217 12.05 -10.44 20.84
N ARG A 218 13.04 -11.33 20.96
CA ARG A 218 13.71 -11.62 22.26
C ARG A 218 14.48 -10.42 22.78
N HIS A 219 15.00 -9.61 21.87
CA HIS A 219 15.80 -8.44 22.20
C HIS A 219 15.34 -7.28 21.32
N THR A 220 15.12 -6.14 21.95
CA THR A 220 14.85 -4.85 21.31
C THR A 220 15.76 -3.80 21.94
N LYS A 221 16.35 -2.94 21.12
CA LYS A 221 17.18 -1.81 21.56
C LYS A 221 16.83 -0.57 20.77
N THR A 222 16.56 0.52 21.49
CA THR A 222 16.14 1.81 20.94
C THR A 222 17.22 2.84 21.23
N ALA A 223 17.53 3.68 20.25
CA ALA A 223 18.46 4.79 20.39
C ALA A 223 17.92 6.05 19.72
N SER A 224 18.40 7.19 20.18
CA SER A 224 18.19 8.50 19.57
C SER A 224 19.54 9.13 19.21
N ALA A 225 19.60 9.81 18.08
CA ALA A 225 20.77 10.55 17.63
C ALA A 225 20.37 11.97 17.24
N ALA A 226 20.98 12.98 17.87
CA ALA A 226 20.71 14.40 17.63
C ALA A 226 21.75 15.00 16.67
N PHE A 227 21.28 15.76 15.70
CA PHE A 227 22.09 16.37 14.65
C PHE A 227 21.86 17.88 14.58
N THR A 228 22.89 18.62 14.17
CA THR A 228 22.82 20.07 13.96
C THR A 228 22.29 20.44 12.57
N SER A 229 21.97 19.46 11.72
CA SER A 229 21.23 19.65 10.48
C SER A 229 20.44 18.40 10.09
N MET A 230 19.34 18.60 9.36
CA MET A 230 18.53 17.49 8.85
C MET A 230 19.23 16.73 7.73
N GLU A 231 20.04 17.42 6.92
CA GLU A 231 20.86 16.84 5.88
C GLU A 231 21.84 15.80 6.44
N ALA A 232 22.47 16.11 7.59
CA ALA A 232 23.37 15.19 8.28
C ALA A 232 22.63 13.95 8.81
N ALA A 233 21.44 14.15 9.39
CA ALA A 233 20.59 13.04 9.85
C ALA A 233 20.19 12.11 8.69
N ILE A 234 19.75 12.66 7.55
CA ILE A 234 19.37 11.88 6.36
C ILE A 234 20.58 11.20 5.71
N ALA A 235 21.76 11.82 5.70
CA ALA A 235 22.99 11.17 5.24
C ALA A 235 23.33 9.93 6.10
N ALA A 236 23.18 10.04 7.42
CA ALA A 236 23.35 8.91 8.33
C ALA A 236 22.35 7.77 8.04
N VAL A 237 21.09 8.10 7.72
CA VAL A 237 20.06 7.10 7.33
C VAL A 237 20.51 6.29 6.12
N THR A 238 20.94 6.96 5.04
CA THR A 238 21.45 6.29 3.83
C THR A 238 22.64 5.38 4.14
N ALA A 239 23.56 5.84 4.99
CA ALA A 239 24.74 5.09 5.38
C ALA A 239 24.41 3.85 6.25
N ILE A 240 23.43 3.96 7.18
CA ILE A 240 22.96 2.83 8.00
C ILE A 240 22.40 1.72 7.10
N ILE A 241 21.48 2.07 6.19
CA ILE A 241 20.83 1.09 5.31
C ILE A 241 21.84 0.48 4.32
N SER A 242 22.68 1.31 3.69
CA SER A 242 23.70 0.85 2.74
C SER A 242 24.79 0.00 3.41
N GLY A 243 25.02 0.20 4.71
CA GLY A 243 25.86 -0.65 5.56
C GLY A 243 25.26 -2.02 5.88
N GLY A 244 24.06 -2.32 5.36
CA GLY A 244 23.37 -3.59 5.54
C GLY A 244 22.77 -3.77 6.93
N ILE A 245 22.58 -2.68 7.67
CA ILE A 245 21.85 -2.67 8.94
C ILE A 245 20.42 -2.27 8.60
N LEU A 246 19.47 -3.17 8.83
CA LEU A 246 18.05 -2.86 8.68
C LEU A 246 17.39 -2.79 10.06
N PRO A 247 17.16 -1.58 10.60
CA PRO A 247 16.35 -1.38 11.79
C PRO A 247 14.91 -1.87 11.58
N ARG A 248 14.20 -2.17 12.67
CA ARG A 248 12.74 -2.30 12.59
C ARG A 248 12.05 -0.97 12.41
N ALA A 249 12.68 0.12 12.85
CA ALA A 249 12.26 1.47 12.57
C ALA A 249 13.46 2.42 12.53
N LEU A 250 13.39 3.41 11.66
CA LEU A 250 14.41 4.45 11.48
C LEU A 250 13.71 5.74 11.06
N GLU A 251 13.41 6.56 12.04
CA GLU A 251 12.53 7.72 11.96
C GLU A 251 13.34 9.00 12.07
N ALA A 252 12.93 10.06 11.37
CA ALA A 252 13.54 11.39 11.51
C ALA A 252 12.49 12.44 11.88
N LEU A 253 12.87 13.37 12.75
CA LEU A 253 12.09 14.56 13.10
C LEU A 253 12.97 15.79 12.95
N ASP A 254 12.43 16.86 12.38
CA ASP A 254 13.06 18.17 12.41
C ASP A 254 12.78 18.94 13.71
N ARG A 255 13.44 20.10 13.84
CA ARG A 255 13.28 21.00 14.99
C ARG A 255 11.83 21.42 15.23
N VAL A 256 11.08 21.79 14.19
CA VAL A 256 9.67 22.21 14.33
C VAL A 256 8.84 21.08 14.94
N SER A 257 9.03 19.85 14.46
CA SER A 257 8.35 18.67 14.98
C SER A 257 8.75 18.32 16.40
N LEU A 258 10.04 18.45 16.70
CA LEU A 258 10.57 18.23 18.03
C LEU A 258 10.02 19.24 19.04
N GLU A 259 10.07 20.53 18.72
CA GLU A 259 9.54 21.62 19.54
C GLU A 259 8.04 21.46 19.78
N ALA A 260 7.27 21.09 18.75
CA ALA A 260 5.84 20.80 18.87
C ALA A 260 5.59 19.63 19.84
N ALA A 261 6.28 18.50 19.65
CA ALA A 261 6.10 17.28 20.45
C ALA A 261 6.48 17.48 21.93
N LEU A 262 7.45 18.36 22.20
CA LEU A 262 7.97 18.65 23.54
C LEU A 262 7.36 19.89 24.18
N SER A 263 6.41 20.56 23.53
CA SER A 263 5.80 21.79 24.05
C SER A 263 5.27 21.59 25.49
N GLY A 264 5.79 22.37 26.43
CA GLY A 264 5.47 22.28 27.87
C GLY A 264 6.19 21.16 28.63
N ARG A 265 7.23 20.54 28.05
CA ARG A 265 8.05 19.48 28.65
C ARG A 265 9.54 19.80 28.55
N HIS A 266 10.36 19.09 29.32
CA HIS A 266 11.82 19.20 29.24
C HIS A 266 12.33 18.64 27.90
N ASN A 267 13.18 19.40 27.20
CA ASN A 267 13.86 18.93 26.00
C ASN A 267 15.13 18.16 26.40
N PRO A 268 15.21 16.84 26.16
CA PRO A 268 16.38 16.06 26.54
C PRO A 268 17.58 16.27 25.61
N PHE A 269 17.42 16.90 24.44
CA PHE A 269 18.48 17.04 23.43
C PHE A 269 19.32 18.31 23.63
N PRO A 270 20.60 18.31 23.20
CA PRO A 270 21.47 19.49 23.29
C PRO A 270 20.90 20.71 22.57
N ALA A 271 21.31 21.91 23.03
CA ALA A 271 21.02 23.15 22.31
C ALA A 271 21.58 23.13 20.88
N GLY A 272 20.85 23.68 19.92
CA GLY A 272 21.23 23.66 18.50
C GLY A 272 20.88 22.36 17.75
N THR A 273 20.12 21.46 18.36
CA THR A 273 19.57 20.28 17.67
C THR A 273 18.54 20.72 16.62
N GLU A 274 18.84 20.47 15.35
CA GLU A 274 17.95 20.75 14.21
C GLU A 274 17.21 19.50 13.72
N ALA A 275 17.72 18.31 14.04
CA ALA A 275 17.09 17.05 13.70
C ALA A 275 17.41 15.94 14.72
N VAL A 276 16.47 15.01 14.88
CA VAL A 276 16.65 13.80 15.71
C VAL A 276 16.29 12.58 14.88
N LEU A 277 17.17 11.58 14.89
CA LEU A 277 16.84 10.22 14.48
C LEU A 277 16.38 9.41 15.69
N ILE A 278 15.31 8.64 15.53
CA ILE A 278 14.91 7.59 16.47
C ILE A 278 15.00 6.27 15.71
N LEU A 279 15.78 5.34 16.24
CA LEU A 279 16.02 4.04 15.61
C LEU A 279 15.82 2.91 16.60
N GLU A 280 15.32 1.79 16.08
CA GLU A 280 15.11 0.60 16.88
C GLU A 280 15.60 -0.65 16.15
N LEU A 281 16.40 -1.45 16.84
CA LEU A 281 16.91 -2.74 16.38
C LEU A 281 16.24 -3.85 17.18
N ASP A 282 15.92 -4.95 16.52
CA ASP A 282 15.35 -6.14 17.16
C ASP A 282 15.86 -7.44 16.52
N GLY A 283 15.79 -8.51 17.30
CA GLY A 283 16.17 -9.84 16.83
C GLY A 283 16.32 -10.86 17.94
N ALA A 284 16.74 -12.06 17.54
CA ALA A 284 16.96 -13.18 18.46
C ALA A 284 18.38 -13.21 19.07
N ASP A 285 19.33 -12.46 18.50
CA ASP A 285 20.74 -12.47 18.88
C ASP A 285 21.16 -11.11 19.48
N ALA A 286 21.34 -11.08 20.80
CA ALA A 286 21.76 -9.88 21.52
C ALA A 286 23.16 -9.38 21.13
N VAL A 287 24.10 -10.30 20.81
CA VAL A 287 25.47 -9.93 20.42
C VAL A 287 25.44 -9.21 19.07
N ARG A 288 24.63 -9.71 18.14
CA ARG A 288 24.42 -9.06 16.85
C ARG A 288 23.79 -7.68 16.99
N ILE A 289 22.74 -7.53 17.81
CA ILE A 289 22.10 -6.23 18.05
C ILE A 289 23.11 -5.24 18.63
N LYS A 290 23.93 -5.66 19.61
CA LYS A 290 24.98 -4.81 20.19
C LYS A 290 26.00 -4.36 19.14
N LYS A 291 26.43 -5.27 18.25
CA LYS A 291 27.36 -4.96 17.16
C LYS A 291 26.76 -3.98 16.15
N ASP A 292 25.51 -4.22 15.74
CA ASP A 292 24.83 -3.36 14.78
C ASP A 292 24.55 -1.98 15.40
N LEU A 293 24.24 -1.89 16.69
CA LEU A 293 24.08 -0.61 17.39
C LEU A 293 25.38 0.19 17.47
N ALA A 294 26.51 -0.44 17.79
CA ALA A 294 27.81 0.23 17.80
C ALA A 294 28.22 0.72 16.40
N ALA A 295 27.87 -0.03 15.35
CA ALA A 295 28.08 0.40 13.98
C ALA A 295 27.18 1.60 13.62
N VAL A 296 25.92 1.60 14.05
CA VAL A 296 25.00 2.75 13.90
C VAL A 296 25.56 3.99 14.59
N GLU A 297 26.02 3.89 15.84
CA GLU A 297 26.63 4.99 16.58
C GLU A 297 27.86 5.56 15.83
N THR A 298 28.73 4.69 15.34
CA THR A 298 29.89 5.09 14.52
C THR A 298 29.49 5.83 13.25
N ILE A 299 28.45 5.34 12.56
CA ILE A 299 27.92 5.98 11.35
C ILE A 299 27.32 7.36 11.67
N CYS A 300 26.54 7.46 12.75
CA CYS A 300 25.98 8.73 13.20
C CYS A 300 27.09 9.73 13.54
N ALA A 301 28.12 9.32 14.29
CA ALA A 301 29.26 10.17 14.62
C ALA A 301 30.01 10.66 13.37
N ALA A 302 30.22 9.79 12.38
CA ALA A 302 30.84 10.15 11.09
C ALA A 302 29.99 11.13 10.26
N ASN A 303 28.69 11.25 10.55
CA ASN A 303 27.76 12.17 9.93
C ASN A 303 27.38 13.34 10.86
N ALA A 304 28.31 13.82 11.68
CA ALA A 304 28.14 15.00 12.54
C ALA A 304 26.97 14.89 13.55
N CYS A 305 26.74 13.70 14.10
CA CYS A 305 25.90 13.53 15.28
C CYS A 305 26.51 14.25 16.48
N ALA A 306 25.73 15.11 17.13
CA ALA A 306 26.15 15.87 18.31
C ALA A 306 25.95 15.09 19.61
N ASP A 307 24.97 14.19 19.66
CA ASP A 307 24.64 13.41 20.86
C ASP A 307 23.93 12.11 20.45
N PHE A 308 24.45 10.98 20.91
CA PHE A 308 23.88 9.66 20.68
C PHE A 308 23.54 9.02 22.03
N ARG A 309 22.28 8.59 22.19
CA ARG A 309 21.79 8.01 23.45
C ARG A 309 21.03 6.73 23.19
N MET A 310 21.36 5.69 23.96
CA MET A 310 20.59 4.45 24.02
C MET A 310 19.59 4.54 25.17
N ALA A 311 18.36 4.06 24.95
CA ALA A 311 17.41 3.87 26.03
C ALA A 311 17.90 2.76 26.97
N GLU A 312 18.01 3.06 28.26
CA GLU A 312 18.49 2.13 29.29
C GLU A 312 17.43 1.12 29.69
N ASP A 313 16.16 1.55 29.67
CA ASP A 313 15.00 0.76 30.07
C ASP A 313 13.77 1.02 29.17
N GLU A 314 12.71 0.29 29.45
CA GLU A 314 11.45 0.37 28.70
C GLU A 314 10.76 1.73 28.85
N ALA A 315 10.90 2.39 30.00
CA ALA A 315 10.26 3.69 30.24
C ALA A 315 10.91 4.80 29.38
N GLN A 316 12.24 4.80 29.28
CA GLN A 316 12.97 5.70 28.37
C GLN A 316 12.64 5.41 26.90
N ARG A 317 12.55 4.12 26.52
CA ARG A 317 12.13 3.71 25.17
C ARG A 317 10.74 4.25 24.82
N GLU A 318 9.75 4.04 25.70
CA GLU A 318 8.38 4.50 25.48
C GLU A 318 8.28 6.03 25.43
N LEU A 319 9.11 6.76 26.19
CA LEU A 319 9.17 8.22 26.11
C LEU A 319 9.61 8.71 24.73
N LEU A 320 10.65 8.10 24.14
CA LEU A 320 11.11 8.43 22.78
C LEU A 320 10.02 8.17 21.75
N TRP A 321 9.36 7.01 21.83
CA TRP A 321 8.29 6.63 20.92
C TRP A 321 7.03 7.48 21.08
N ALA A 322 6.67 7.85 22.31
CA ALA A 322 5.56 8.76 22.59
C ALA A 322 5.80 10.15 21.98
N ALA A 323 7.04 10.66 22.02
CA ALA A 323 7.39 11.91 21.35
C ALA A 323 7.24 11.79 19.83
N ARG A 324 7.79 10.73 19.20
CA ARG A 324 7.68 10.51 17.75
C ARG A 324 6.24 10.36 17.27
N LYS A 325 5.44 9.53 17.94
CA LYS A 325 4.03 9.26 17.57
C LYS A 325 3.12 10.43 17.95
N GLY A 326 3.51 11.24 18.93
CA GLY A 326 2.80 12.45 19.37
C GLY A 326 3.10 13.71 18.55
N ALA A 327 4.11 13.70 17.68
CA ALA A 327 4.52 14.90 16.93
C ALA A 327 3.42 15.44 16.00
N TYR A 328 2.73 14.57 15.24
CA TYR A 328 1.62 14.98 14.37
C TYR A 328 0.47 15.65 15.13
N PRO A 329 -0.16 15.03 16.15
CA PRO A 329 -1.24 15.69 16.88
C PRO A 329 -0.76 16.94 17.66
N ALA A 330 0.53 17.05 17.96
CA ALA A 330 1.09 18.27 18.55
C ALA A 330 1.12 19.45 17.56
N MET A 331 1.25 19.21 16.25
CA MET A 331 1.18 20.27 15.22
C MET A 331 -0.15 21.02 15.24
N ALA A 332 -1.24 20.32 15.54
CA ALA A 332 -2.57 20.92 15.64
C ALA A 332 -2.69 21.93 16.81
N ARG A 333 -1.66 22.08 17.66
CA ARG A 333 -1.57 23.15 18.66
C ARG A 333 -0.93 24.43 18.12
N LEU A 334 -0.19 24.33 17.02
CA LEU A 334 0.50 25.45 16.39
C LEU A 334 -0.42 26.21 15.43
N ALA A 335 -1.31 25.50 14.74
CA ALA A 335 -2.31 26.05 13.83
C ALA A 335 -3.58 25.19 13.87
N PRO A 336 -4.75 25.72 13.50
CA PRO A 336 -6.01 24.97 13.52
C PRO A 336 -6.01 23.82 12.50
N ASP A 337 -5.16 23.87 11.47
CA ASP A 337 -5.12 22.90 10.38
C ASP A 337 -3.71 22.43 10.04
N VAL A 338 -3.65 21.17 9.58
CA VAL A 338 -2.42 20.54 9.10
C VAL A 338 -2.74 19.77 7.83
N LEU A 339 -2.02 20.09 6.73
CA LEU A 339 -2.00 19.25 5.53
C LEU A 339 -0.79 18.33 5.64
N VAL A 340 -1.01 17.03 5.52
CA VAL A 340 0.05 16.02 5.59
C VAL A 340 0.33 15.50 4.20
N GLU A 341 1.48 15.90 3.67
CA GLU A 341 2.00 15.25 2.47
C GLU A 341 2.57 13.87 2.82
N ASP A 342 2.53 12.94 1.86
CA ASP A 342 2.89 11.53 2.08
C ASP A 342 3.66 10.98 0.87
N GLY A 343 4.67 11.72 0.42
CA GLY A 343 5.50 11.29 -0.71
C GLY A 343 6.50 10.21 -0.29
N VAL A 344 6.84 9.31 -1.20
CA VAL A 344 7.93 8.33 -1.01
C VAL A 344 8.94 8.49 -2.12
N VAL A 345 10.23 8.46 -1.81
CA VAL A 345 11.32 8.44 -2.79
C VAL A 345 12.23 7.24 -2.54
N PRO A 346 13.00 6.77 -3.55
CA PRO A 346 14.10 5.85 -3.29
C PRO A 346 15.02 6.44 -2.20
N ARG A 347 15.48 5.60 -1.27
CA ARG A 347 16.25 6.05 -0.08
C ARG A 347 17.43 6.96 -0.42
N PRO A 348 18.24 6.71 -1.48
CA PRO A 348 19.35 7.59 -1.84
C PRO A 348 18.93 8.98 -2.31
N LYS A 349 17.65 9.17 -2.66
CA LYS A 349 17.06 10.44 -3.10
C LYS A 349 16.47 11.26 -1.96
N LEU A 350 16.38 10.73 -0.74
CA LEU A 350 15.90 11.47 0.44
C LEU A 350 16.59 12.83 0.65
N PRO A 351 17.93 12.96 0.56
CA PRO A 351 18.59 14.26 0.70
C PRO A 351 18.11 15.29 -0.33
N GLN A 352 17.85 14.86 -1.57
CA GLN A 352 17.36 15.74 -2.62
C GLN A 352 15.89 16.12 -2.38
N ALA A 353 15.04 15.15 -2.02
CA ALA A 353 13.64 15.39 -1.69
C ALA A 353 13.47 16.39 -0.53
N LEU A 354 14.30 16.29 0.50
CA LEU A 354 14.35 17.23 1.61
C LEU A 354 14.65 18.67 1.14
N ARG A 355 15.68 18.84 0.30
CA ARG A 355 16.06 20.16 -0.23
C ARG A 355 14.94 20.76 -1.08
N GLU A 356 14.41 20.01 -2.04
CA GLU A 356 13.31 20.47 -2.90
C GLU A 356 12.07 20.83 -2.06
N THR A 357 11.74 20.04 -1.04
CA THR A 357 10.66 20.34 -0.10
C THR A 357 10.87 21.67 0.63
N ARG A 358 12.08 21.92 1.18
CA ARG A 358 12.39 23.18 1.88
C ARG A 358 12.34 24.38 0.95
N GLU A 359 12.82 24.24 -0.28
CA GLU A 359 12.74 25.28 -1.31
C GLU A 359 11.28 25.62 -1.65
N ILE A 360 10.43 24.61 -1.81
CA ILE A 360 8.99 24.77 -2.07
C ILE A 360 8.30 25.47 -0.89
N LEU A 361 8.55 25.03 0.35
CA LEU A 361 7.98 25.65 1.55
C LEU A 361 8.39 27.13 1.66
N SER A 362 9.67 27.45 1.39
CA SER A 362 10.18 28.81 1.36
C SER A 362 9.53 29.66 0.25
N LYS A 363 9.44 29.13 -0.97
CA LYS A 363 8.79 29.77 -2.12
C LYS A 363 7.35 30.19 -1.81
N TYR A 364 6.59 29.33 -1.12
CA TYR A 364 5.20 29.59 -0.74
C TYR A 364 5.03 30.29 0.62
N LYS A 365 6.14 30.56 1.34
CA LYS A 365 6.16 31.15 2.68
C LYS A 365 5.30 30.36 3.67
N LEU A 366 5.50 29.04 3.69
CA LEU A 366 4.77 28.12 4.55
C LEU A 366 5.69 27.52 5.62
N THR A 367 5.14 27.27 6.80
CA THR A 367 5.81 26.52 7.86
C THR A 367 5.31 25.09 7.86
N ALA A 368 6.22 24.14 8.01
CA ALA A 368 5.88 22.73 8.15
C ALA A 368 6.81 22.08 9.17
N GLY A 369 6.29 21.08 9.88
CA GLY A 369 7.13 20.11 10.56
C GLY A 369 7.44 18.93 9.64
N LEU A 370 8.70 18.58 9.53
CA LEU A 370 9.14 17.49 8.68
C LEU A 370 9.37 16.21 9.51
N LEU A 371 8.51 15.22 9.26
CA LEU A 371 8.59 13.87 9.83
C LEU A 371 8.90 12.87 8.72
N PHE A 372 9.63 11.81 9.03
CA PHE A 372 10.02 10.80 8.03
C PHE A 372 9.93 9.40 8.62
N HIS A 373 9.42 8.46 7.83
CA HIS A 373 9.88 7.07 7.91
C HIS A 373 11.17 6.96 7.09
N ALA A 374 12.26 7.51 7.63
CA ALA A 374 13.47 7.75 6.86
C ALA A 374 14.08 6.45 6.32
N GLY A 375 13.94 5.34 7.03
CA GLY A 375 14.45 4.05 6.58
C GLY A 375 13.76 3.48 5.33
N ASP A 376 12.54 3.89 4.99
CA ASP A 376 11.82 3.39 3.81
C ASP A 376 11.59 4.44 2.71
N GLY A 377 12.06 5.68 2.93
CA GLY A 377 12.00 6.74 1.93
C GLY A 377 10.76 7.63 2.00
N ASN A 378 9.86 7.41 2.97
CA ASN A 378 8.62 8.17 3.12
C ASN A 378 8.86 9.51 3.85
N ILE A 379 8.46 10.60 3.21
CA ILE A 379 8.51 11.96 3.75
C ILE A 379 7.11 12.43 4.13
N HIS A 380 7.01 13.11 5.27
CA HIS A 380 5.77 13.72 5.75
C HIS A 380 5.97 15.19 6.11
N PRO A 381 5.96 16.09 5.12
CA PRO A 381 5.76 17.51 5.36
C PRO A 381 4.38 17.78 5.96
N ASN A 382 4.34 18.20 7.23
CA ASN A 382 3.12 18.58 7.95
C ASN A 382 2.97 20.09 7.86
N ILE A 383 2.34 20.58 6.80
CA ILE A 383 2.17 22.00 6.53
C ILE A 383 1.07 22.53 7.45
N ILE A 384 1.42 23.41 8.38
CA ILE A 384 0.48 24.03 9.32
C ILE A 384 -0.14 25.29 8.71
N PHE A 385 -1.45 25.49 8.84
CA PHE A 385 -2.15 26.62 8.23
C PHE A 385 -3.48 26.95 8.94
N ASP A 386 -4.12 28.04 8.52
CA ASP A 386 -5.48 28.40 8.90
C ASP A 386 -6.45 28.28 7.72
N ARG A 387 -7.37 27.31 7.75
CA ARG A 387 -8.34 27.12 6.67
C ARG A 387 -9.26 28.32 6.43
N ARG A 388 -9.32 29.28 7.36
CA ARG A 388 -10.10 30.52 7.22
C ARG A 388 -9.42 31.52 6.26
N ASP A 389 -8.10 31.44 6.07
CA ASP A 389 -7.40 32.19 5.02
C ASP A 389 -7.38 31.39 3.70
N MET A 390 -8.32 31.72 2.82
CA MET A 390 -8.44 31.07 1.52
C MET A 390 -7.24 31.29 0.58
N GLN A 391 -6.43 32.34 0.79
CA GLN A 391 -5.19 32.52 0.03
C GLN A 391 -4.08 31.63 0.56
N GLU A 392 -3.99 31.44 1.88
CA GLU A 392 -3.10 30.46 2.48
C GLU A 392 -3.45 29.04 2.02
N VAL A 393 -4.73 28.65 2.08
CA VAL A 393 -5.19 27.36 1.56
C VAL A 393 -4.75 27.11 0.11
N LYS A 394 -4.80 28.14 -0.75
CA LYS A 394 -4.32 28.04 -2.15
C LYS A 394 -2.81 27.82 -2.21
N ARG A 395 -2.01 28.49 -1.37
CA ARG A 395 -0.55 28.29 -1.30
C ARG A 395 -0.22 26.89 -0.79
N VAL A 396 -0.88 26.44 0.29
CA VAL A 396 -0.73 25.12 0.89
C VAL A 396 -0.97 24.01 -0.13
N LYS A 397 -2.11 24.04 -0.83
CA LYS A 397 -2.42 23.05 -1.87
C LYS A 397 -1.41 23.04 -3.02
N LYS A 398 -0.95 24.23 -3.46
CA LYS A 398 0.07 24.33 -4.51
C LYS A 398 1.41 23.75 -4.06
N ALA A 399 1.84 24.07 -2.84
CA ALA A 399 3.07 23.55 -2.25
C ALA A 399 3.02 22.02 -2.13
N GLY A 400 1.91 21.49 -1.60
CA GLY A 400 1.66 20.06 -1.50
C GLY A 400 1.80 19.32 -2.83
N HIS A 401 1.09 19.82 -3.85
CA HIS A 401 1.20 19.29 -5.21
C HIS A 401 2.63 19.36 -5.79
N GLU A 402 3.37 20.45 -5.55
CA GLU A 402 4.76 20.56 -6.02
C GLU A 402 5.69 19.58 -5.28
N ILE A 403 5.47 19.33 -3.99
CA ILE A 403 6.21 18.32 -3.20
C ILE A 403 5.97 16.91 -3.75
N LEU A 404 4.71 16.54 -4.02
CA LEU A 404 4.40 15.23 -4.60
C LEU A 404 5.00 15.06 -6.00
N LYS A 405 4.97 16.10 -6.83
CA LYS A 405 5.64 16.10 -8.14
C LYS A 405 7.15 15.95 -8.04
N ALA A 406 7.78 16.59 -7.05
CA ALA A 406 9.19 16.40 -6.76
C ALA A 406 9.48 14.92 -6.42
N CYS A 407 8.63 14.28 -5.60
CA CYS A 407 8.78 12.85 -5.30
C CYS A 407 8.72 11.99 -6.57
N ILE A 408 7.74 12.20 -7.45
CA ILE A 408 7.61 11.48 -8.74
C ILE A 408 8.87 11.68 -9.59
N LYS A 409 9.35 12.92 -9.74
CA LYS A 409 10.56 13.24 -10.52
C LYS A 409 11.80 12.50 -10.02
N LEU A 410 11.86 12.18 -8.73
CA LEU A 410 12.95 11.42 -8.10
C LEU A 410 12.79 9.91 -8.22
N GLY A 411 11.80 9.42 -8.98
CA GLY A 411 11.48 7.99 -9.12
C GLY A 411 10.65 7.45 -7.95
N GLY A 412 9.93 8.34 -7.28
CA GLY A 412 9.07 8.07 -6.13
C GLY A 412 7.60 7.84 -6.46
N THR A 413 6.76 7.80 -5.42
CA THR A 413 5.29 7.73 -5.50
C THR A 413 4.64 8.84 -4.67
N ILE A 414 3.35 9.07 -4.91
CA ILE A 414 2.54 10.13 -4.29
C ILE A 414 1.92 9.75 -2.94
N SER A 415 1.95 8.46 -2.57
CA SER A 415 1.47 8.00 -1.28
C SER A 415 2.22 6.76 -0.80
N GLY A 416 2.72 6.81 0.43
CA GLY A 416 3.35 5.69 1.12
C GLY A 416 2.39 4.90 2.01
N GLU A 417 1.43 5.56 2.66
CA GLU A 417 0.57 4.91 3.66
C GLU A 417 -0.81 5.55 3.92
N HIS A 418 -1.09 6.75 3.41
CA HIS A 418 -2.34 7.47 3.70
C HIS A 418 -3.46 7.27 2.66
N GLY A 419 -3.24 6.42 1.65
CA GLY A 419 -4.13 6.26 0.51
C GLY A 419 -4.19 7.47 -0.42
N ILE A 420 -5.07 7.39 -1.41
CA ILE A 420 -5.28 8.42 -2.43
C ILE A 420 -6.52 9.25 -2.14
N GLY A 421 -7.64 8.58 -1.84
CA GLY A 421 -8.93 9.20 -1.57
C GLY A 421 -9.34 10.21 -2.63
N VAL A 422 -9.72 11.39 -2.14
CA VAL A 422 -10.08 12.56 -2.94
C VAL A 422 -8.88 13.51 -3.04
N GLU A 423 -8.07 13.55 -1.98
CA GLU A 423 -6.98 14.51 -1.80
C GLU A 423 -5.90 14.37 -2.88
N LYS A 424 -5.37 13.16 -3.11
CA LYS A 424 -4.37 12.88 -4.15
C LYS A 424 -4.96 12.43 -5.49
N ARG A 425 -6.27 12.40 -5.64
CA ARG A 425 -6.93 11.84 -6.85
C ARG A 425 -6.44 12.50 -8.14
N VAL A 426 -6.21 13.81 -8.13
CA VAL A 426 -5.61 14.56 -9.25
C VAL A 426 -4.17 14.13 -9.53
N ALA A 427 -3.41 13.83 -8.47
CA ALA A 427 -1.99 13.48 -8.55
C ALA A 427 -1.75 12.12 -9.22
N MET A 428 -2.76 11.25 -9.29
CA MET A 428 -2.71 10.00 -10.07
C MET A 428 -2.41 10.25 -11.55
N ASN A 429 -2.83 11.38 -12.13
CA ASN A 429 -2.51 11.74 -13.51
C ASN A 429 -1.03 12.13 -13.72
N TRP A 430 -0.29 12.40 -12.64
CA TRP A 430 1.13 12.75 -12.72
C TRP A 430 1.99 11.49 -12.64
N LEU A 431 1.56 10.53 -11.82
CA LEU A 431 2.26 9.26 -11.58
C LEU A 431 2.00 8.24 -12.69
N TYR A 432 0.75 8.10 -13.14
CA TYR A 432 0.34 7.07 -14.08
C TYR A 432 -0.02 7.63 -15.45
N GLY A 433 0.30 6.87 -16.49
CA GLY A 433 -0.19 7.10 -17.84
C GLY A 433 -1.65 6.66 -18.01
N GLN A 434 -2.23 6.99 -19.17
CA GLN A 434 -3.64 6.67 -19.45
C GLN A 434 -3.90 5.15 -19.44
N ALA A 435 -2.96 4.34 -19.94
CA ALA A 435 -3.12 2.88 -19.99
C ALA A 435 -3.22 2.27 -18.59
N GLU A 436 -2.38 2.71 -17.67
CA GLU A 436 -2.36 2.29 -16.27
C GLU A 436 -3.65 2.73 -15.55
N LEU A 437 -4.08 3.97 -15.77
CA LEU A 437 -5.35 4.49 -15.22
C LEU A 437 -6.57 3.71 -15.78
N ASP A 438 -6.57 3.40 -17.07
CA ASP A 438 -7.62 2.59 -17.70
C ASP A 438 -7.65 1.16 -17.13
N PHE A 439 -6.48 0.59 -16.81
CA PHE A 439 -6.38 -0.70 -16.16
C PHE A 439 -7.01 -0.69 -14.75
N PHE A 440 -6.77 0.36 -13.96
CA PHE A 440 -7.45 0.53 -12.68
C PHE A 440 -8.97 0.74 -12.86
N CYS A 441 -9.41 1.49 -13.87
CA CYS A 441 -10.83 1.63 -14.20
C CYS A 441 -11.48 0.29 -14.54
N LYS A 442 -10.78 -0.57 -15.30
CA LYS A 442 -11.20 -1.93 -15.63
C LYS A 442 -11.37 -2.80 -14.38
N ILE A 443 -10.45 -2.70 -13.40
CA ILE A 443 -10.60 -3.36 -12.09
C ILE A 443 -11.86 -2.87 -11.39
N LYS A 444 -12.02 -1.54 -11.25
CA LYS A 444 -13.20 -0.95 -10.60
C LYS A 444 -14.50 -1.42 -11.27
N LYS A 445 -14.56 -1.40 -12.60
CA LYS A 445 -15.73 -1.86 -13.37
C LYS A 445 -16.00 -3.36 -13.22
N ALA A 446 -14.96 -4.17 -13.13
CA ALA A 446 -15.10 -5.61 -12.88
C ALA A 446 -15.78 -5.88 -11.53
N PHE A 447 -15.44 -5.13 -10.48
CA PHE A 447 -16.06 -5.30 -9.16
C PHE A 447 -17.41 -4.57 -9.02
N ASP A 448 -17.50 -3.35 -9.53
CA ASP A 448 -18.61 -2.43 -9.32
C ASP A 448 -19.05 -1.73 -10.62
N PRO A 449 -19.77 -2.43 -11.51
CA PRO A 449 -20.17 -1.91 -12.82
C PRO A 449 -21.20 -0.78 -12.74
N LYS A 450 -21.84 -0.58 -11.58
CA LYS A 450 -22.80 0.50 -11.33
C LYS A 450 -22.16 1.73 -10.67
N ASP A 451 -20.88 1.65 -10.30
CA ASP A 451 -20.13 2.70 -9.58
C ASP A 451 -20.87 3.19 -8.31
N LEU A 452 -21.30 2.24 -7.46
CA LEU A 452 -22.02 2.52 -6.21
C LEU A 452 -21.12 2.44 -4.97
N ALA A 453 -20.12 1.56 -4.97
CA ALA A 453 -19.20 1.37 -3.85
C ALA A 453 -18.12 2.46 -3.85
N ASN A 454 -18.24 3.39 -2.91
CA ASN A 454 -17.38 4.53 -2.69
C ASN A 454 -16.94 5.27 -3.98
N PRO A 455 -17.88 5.80 -4.79
CA PRO A 455 -17.56 6.44 -6.06
C PRO A 455 -16.76 7.73 -5.87
N ASP A 456 -16.07 8.12 -6.94
CA ASP A 456 -15.20 9.31 -7.02
C ASP A 456 -13.94 9.27 -6.12
N LYS A 457 -13.44 8.08 -5.72
CA LYS A 457 -12.21 7.93 -4.92
C LYS A 457 -11.15 7.19 -5.73
N ILE A 458 -9.89 7.43 -5.38
CA ILE A 458 -8.68 6.81 -5.97
C ILE A 458 -8.47 7.22 -7.44
N LEU A 459 -9.45 7.01 -8.31
CA LEU A 459 -9.33 7.20 -9.75
C LEU A 459 -9.72 8.62 -10.18
N PRO A 460 -8.95 9.26 -11.08
CA PRO A 460 -9.30 10.57 -11.63
C PRO A 460 -10.70 10.61 -12.25
N VAL A 461 -11.49 11.61 -11.90
CA VAL A 461 -12.76 11.93 -12.57
C VAL A 461 -12.54 12.98 -13.66
N ALA A 462 -13.58 13.28 -14.45
CA ALA A 462 -13.48 14.21 -15.58
C ALA A 462 -12.88 15.58 -15.20
N GLU A 463 -13.21 16.10 -14.01
CA GLU A 463 -12.71 17.38 -13.49
C GLU A 463 -11.22 17.35 -13.11
N ASP A 464 -10.65 16.17 -12.85
CA ASP A 464 -9.25 16.01 -12.47
C ASP A 464 -8.32 15.89 -13.68
N LYS A 465 -8.89 15.57 -14.86
CA LYS A 465 -8.10 15.34 -16.07
C LYS A 465 -7.50 16.66 -16.54
N PRO A 466 -6.17 16.75 -16.71
CA PRO A 466 -5.57 17.97 -17.22
C PRO A 466 -6.09 18.25 -18.64
N ALA A 467 -6.26 19.52 -18.99
CA ALA A 467 -6.66 19.97 -20.33
C ALA A 467 -5.62 19.64 -21.43
N GLY A 468 -4.56 18.91 -21.08
CA GLY A 468 -3.49 18.43 -21.93
C GLY A 468 -2.23 18.17 -21.12
N SER A 469 -2.02 16.92 -20.68
CA SER A 469 -0.67 16.41 -20.36
C SER A 469 -0.69 14.89 -20.28
N ALA A 470 0.20 14.24 -21.04
CA ALA A 470 0.58 12.85 -20.81
C ALA A 470 1.32 12.72 -19.47
N GLY A 471 1.17 11.58 -18.79
CA GLY A 471 1.86 11.30 -17.53
C GLY A 471 3.37 11.48 -17.64
N LEU A 472 4.03 11.88 -16.55
CA LEU A 472 5.47 12.18 -16.49
C LEU A 472 6.36 10.93 -16.55
N SER A 473 5.82 9.74 -16.82
CA SER A 473 6.62 8.54 -16.97
C SER A 473 7.37 8.56 -18.30
N ASP A 474 8.65 8.95 -18.27
CA ASP A 474 9.57 8.61 -19.34
C ASP A 474 9.61 7.08 -19.48
N LYS A 475 8.88 6.52 -20.45
CA LYS A 475 8.94 5.08 -20.81
C LYS A 475 10.26 4.74 -21.53
N ALA A 476 11.38 5.26 -21.02
CA ALA A 476 12.73 5.09 -21.52
C ALA A 476 13.40 3.94 -20.78
N GLY A 477 13.49 2.76 -21.41
CA GLY A 477 14.21 1.64 -20.79
C GLY A 477 13.86 0.24 -21.25
N LEU A 478 12.92 0.06 -22.19
CA LEU A 478 12.61 -1.24 -22.79
C LEU A 478 13.81 -1.78 -23.56
N SER A 479 14.17 -3.04 -23.30
CA SER A 479 15.12 -3.78 -24.13
C SER A 479 14.57 -4.02 -25.54
N PRO A 480 15.45 -4.23 -26.54
CA PRO A 480 15.04 -4.66 -27.88
C PRO A 480 14.14 -5.90 -27.85
N GLU A 481 14.42 -6.84 -26.95
CA GLU A 481 13.66 -8.07 -26.78
C GLU A 481 12.26 -7.79 -26.24
N ALA A 482 12.12 -6.92 -25.23
CA ALA A 482 10.80 -6.49 -24.73
C ALA A 482 9.96 -5.81 -25.82
N ARG A 483 10.58 -4.97 -26.66
CA ARG A 483 9.90 -4.34 -27.81
C ARG A 483 9.43 -5.39 -28.81
N SER A 484 10.26 -6.38 -29.11
CA SER A 484 9.90 -7.47 -30.02
C SER A 484 8.70 -8.28 -29.49
N ILE A 485 8.67 -8.59 -28.19
CA ILE A 485 7.51 -9.28 -27.57
C ILE A 485 6.24 -8.43 -27.67
N ILE A 486 6.33 -7.13 -27.43
CA ILE A 486 5.19 -6.20 -27.56
C ILE A 486 4.67 -6.13 -29.00
N ASP A 487 5.57 -6.04 -29.98
CA ASP A 487 5.18 -5.97 -31.40
C ASP A 487 4.53 -7.28 -31.88
N GLU A 488 5.00 -8.42 -31.38
CA GLU A 488 4.38 -9.72 -31.61
C GLU A 488 2.97 -9.80 -30.98
N LEU A 489 2.78 -9.32 -29.75
CA LEU A 489 1.46 -9.23 -29.12
C LEU A 489 0.49 -8.38 -29.94
N ARG A 490 0.95 -7.22 -30.44
CA ARG A 490 0.14 -6.35 -31.32
C ARG A 490 -0.24 -7.05 -32.62
N LEU A 491 0.67 -7.82 -33.22
CA LEU A 491 0.40 -8.58 -34.44
C LEU A 491 -0.69 -9.63 -34.19
N ARG A 492 -0.56 -10.38 -33.10
CA ARG A 492 -1.52 -11.42 -32.70
C ARG A 492 -2.89 -10.85 -32.36
N ALA A 493 -2.93 -9.73 -31.66
CA ALA A 493 -4.20 -9.06 -31.35
C ALA A 493 -4.94 -8.59 -32.61
N ARG A 494 -4.21 -8.09 -33.62
CA ARG A 494 -4.82 -7.70 -34.91
C ARG A 494 -5.37 -8.90 -35.69
N SER A 495 -4.74 -10.07 -35.58
CA SER A 495 -5.18 -11.29 -36.27
C SER A 495 -6.15 -12.15 -35.45
N GLY A 496 -6.46 -11.77 -34.20
CA GLY A 496 -7.24 -12.59 -33.27
C GLY A 496 -6.52 -13.88 -32.83
N ALA A 497 -5.20 -13.95 -33.02
CA ALA A 497 -4.42 -15.13 -32.68
C ALA A 497 -4.30 -15.29 -31.15
N ARG A 498 -4.78 -16.43 -30.66
CA ARG A 498 -4.62 -16.83 -29.26
C ARG A 498 -3.15 -17.09 -28.96
N THR A 499 -2.72 -16.68 -27.78
CA THR A 499 -1.33 -16.68 -27.33
C THR A 499 -1.16 -17.54 -26.11
N ALA A 500 -0.22 -18.48 -26.19
CA ALA A 500 0.27 -19.27 -25.09
C ALA A 500 1.55 -18.64 -24.53
N VAL A 501 1.44 -17.86 -23.46
CA VAL A 501 2.60 -17.21 -22.81
C VAL A 501 3.38 -18.24 -22.02
N THR A 502 4.66 -18.44 -22.36
CA THR A 502 5.53 -19.43 -21.73
C THR A 502 6.88 -18.82 -21.32
N GLY A 503 7.50 -19.36 -20.27
CA GLY A 503 8.82 -18.96 -19.78
C GLY A 503 9.65 -20.18 -19.38
N LEU A 504 10.91 -19.97 -18.98
CA LEU A 504 11.73 -21.08 -18.48
C LEU A 504 11.08 -21.67 -17.24
N GLY A 505 10.72 -22.95 -17.29
CA GLY A 505 10.08 -23.65 -16.17
C GLY A 505 8.62 -23.25 -15.90
N THR A 506 7.90 -22.65 -16.86
CA THR A 506 6.44 -22.49 -16.71
C THR A 506 5.83 -23.86 -16.39
N ARG A 507 5.23 -23.98 -15.20
CA ARG A 507 4.47 -25.17 -14.75
C ARG A 507 3.19 -25.41 -15.59
N LEU A 508 3.03 -24.71 -16.71
CA LEU A 508 2.08 -25.04 -17.76
C LEU A 508 2.51 -26.37 -18.37
N LYS A 509 1.74 -27.44 -18.14
CA LYS A 509 1.97 -28.73 -18.81
C LYS A 509 1.89 -28.50 -20.34
N PRO A 510 2.87 -28.95 -21.14
CA PRO A 510 2.89 -28.78 -22.60
C PRO A 510 1.60 -29.27 -23.29
N GLU A 511 0.94 -30.26 -22.71
CA GLU A 511 -0.36 -30.79 -23.16
C GLU A 511 -1.49 -29.74 -23.14
N ARG A 512 -1.42 -28.75 -22.23
CA ARG A 512 -2.36 -27.60 -22.16
C ARG A 512 -1.97 -26.44 -23.09
N VAL A 513 -0.75 -26.44 -23.64
CA VAL A 513 -0.21 -25.35 -24.49
C VAL A 513 -0.81 -25.36 -25.91
N MET A 514 -1.62 -26.36 -26.27
CA MET A 514 -1.86 -26.74 -27.67
C MET A 514 -3.30 -26.51 -28.17
N GLU A 515 -4.16 -25.81 -27.44
CA GLU A 515 -5.56 -25.56 -27.85
C GLU A 515 -5.71 -24.48 -28.93
N GLY A 516 -4.91 -24.57 -30.00
CA GLY A 516 -4.88 -23.62 -31.11
C GLY A 516 -4.23 -22.27 -30.79
N ALA A 517 -3.58 -22.14 -29.63
CA ALA A 517 -2.83 -20.94 -29.25
C ALA A 517 -1.37 -21.03 -29.71
N LEU A 518 -0.83 -19.91 -30.20
CA LEU A 518 0.55 -19.81 -30.63
C LEU A 518 1.47 -19.55 -29.42
N PRO A 519 2.60 -20.25 -29.27
CA PRO A 519 3.54 -20.00 -28.18
C PRO A 519 4.14 -18.59 -28.28
N LEU A 520 4.27 -17.90 -27.15
CA LEU A 520 5.03 -16.67 -26.98
C LEU A 520 6.03 -16.92 -25.85
N GLU A 521 7.27 -17.22 -26.23
CA GLU A 521 8.32 -17.53 -25.28
C GLU A 521 9.01 -16.26 -24.78
N LEU A 522 9.19 -16.16 -23.47
CA LEU A 522 9.81 -15.00 -22.82
C LEU A 522 11.28 -15.22 -22.46
N HIS A 523 11.91 -16.33 -22.88
CA HIS A 523 13.28 -16.68 -22.49
C HIS A 523 14.33 -15.66 -22.97
N SER A 524 14.04 -14.91 -24.04
CA SER A 524 14.90 -13.84 -24.56
C SER A 524 14.95 -12.61 -23.65
N LEU A 525 13.97 -12.44 -22.76
CA LEU A 525 13.95 -11.37 -21.74
C LEU A 525 14.89 -11.70 -20.58
N ALA A 526 16.18 -11.87 -20.88
CA ALA A 526 17.21 -12.29 -19.94
C ALA A 526 18.35 -11.25 -19.84
N GLY A 527 18.03 -9.97 -20.04
CA GLY A 527 18.97 -8.86 -19.88
C GLY A 527 19.55 -8.79 -18.46
N GLU A 528 20.74 -8.17 -18.36
CA GLU A 528 21.46 -8.04 -17.09
C GLU A 528 20.63 -7.30 -16.02
N PRO A 529 20.52 -7.84 -14.79
CA PRO A 529 19.82 -7.18 -13.69
C PRO A 529 20.37 -5.78 -13.37
N ARG A 530 19.47 -4.80 -13.23
CA ARG A 530 19.83 -3.48 -12.71
C ARG A 530 19.75 -3.49 -11.19
N ILE A 531 20.89 -3.59 -10.53
CA ILE A 531 21.01 -3.67 -9.07
C ILE A 531 21.35 -2.29 -8.49
N ASP A 532 20.52 -1.81 -7.56
CA ASP A 532 20.71 -0.59 -6.79
C ASP A 532 21.03 -0.96 -5.33
N ARG A 533 22.32 -0.87 -4.98
CA ARG A 533 22.83 -1.27 -3.65
C ARG A 533 22.45 -0.28 -2.56
N GLU A 534 22.32 1.00 -2.88
CA GLU A 534 22.00 2.04 -1.90
C GLU A 534 20.51 2.04 -1.57
N ASN A 535 19.65 1.69 -2.54
CA ASN A 535 18.22 1.52 -2.33
C ASN A 535 17.82 0.10 -1.90
N LEU A 536 18.71 -0.89 -2.06
CA LEU A 536 18.46 -2.33 -1.87
C LEU A 536 17.32 -2.84 -2.78
N THR A 537 17.41 -2.54 -4.07
CA THR A 537 16.45 -3.00 -5.08
C THR A 537 17.11 -3.60 -6.31
N ALA A 538 16.46 -4.54 -6.98
CA ALA A 538 16.91 -5.12 -8.24
C ALA A 538 15.78 -5.15 -9.26
N ARG A 539 15.98 -4.56 -10.45
CA ARG A 539 15.07 -4.69 -11.60
C ARG A 539 15.59 -5.76 -12.54
N VAL A 540 14.72 -6.69 -12.92
CA VAL A 540 15.08 -7.94 -13.59
C VAL A 540 14.07 -8.24 -14.69
N GLU A 541 14.53 -8.66 -15.86
CA GLU A 541 13.64 -9.10 -16.93
C GLU A 541 13.00 -10.47 -16.64
N ALA A 542 11.80 -10.69 -17.15
CA ALA A 542 10.95 -11.83 -16.79
C ALA A 542 11.49 -13.19 -17.26
N GLY A 543 12.35 -13.22 -18.28
CA GLY A 543 13.00 -14.41 -18.80
C GLY A 543 14.23 -14.86 -18.02
N LEU A 544 14.83 -13.98 -17.20
CA LEU A 544 16.07 -14.29 -16.49
C LEU A 544 15.91 -15.50 -15.57
N PRO A 545 16.79 -16.51 -15.64
CA PRO A 545 16.79 -17.64 -14.71
C PRO A 545 16.99 -17.22 -13.26
N LEU A 546 16.26 -17.84 -12.32
CA LEU A 546 16.38 -17.54 -10.88
C LEU A 546 17.79 -17.80 -10.32
N GLU A 547 18.49 -18.81 -10.85
CA GLU A 547 19.86 -19.11 -10.46
C GLU A 547 20.82 -18.00 -10.86
N GLU A 548 20.62 -17.44 -12.06
CA GLU A 548 21.44 -16.35 -12.59
C GLU A 548 21.18 -15.06 -11.80
N LEU A 549 19.91 -14.73 -11.50
CA LEU A 549 19.57 -13.62 -10.61
C LEU A 549 20.33 -13.72 -9.27
N ARG A 550 20.32 -14.89 -8.63
CA ARG A 550 21.08 -15.10 -7.37
C ARG A 550 22.58 -14.90 -7.57
N ARG A 551 23.13 -15.37 -8.70
CA ARG A 551 24.55 -15.21 -9.03
C ARG A 551 24.93 -13.72 -9.12
N HIS A 552 24.14 -12.92 -9.84
CA HIS A 552 24.34 -11.47 -9.92
C HIS A 552 24.26 -10.80 -8.55
N LEU A 553 23.22 -11.11 -7.76
CA LEU A 553 23.04 -10.53 -6.42
C LEU A 553 24.20 -10.87 -5.48
N ARG A 554 24.60 -12.15 -5.43
CA ARG A 554 25.75 -12.58 -4.62
C ARG A 554 27.05 -11.91 -5.05
N GLY A 555 27.25 -11.71 -6.36
CA GLY A 555 28.37 -10.94 -6.91
C GLY A 555 28.43 -9.50 -6.39
N CYS A 556 27.30 -8.93 -6.00
CA CYS A 556 27.20 -7.60 -5.40
C CYS A 556 27.12 -7.60 -3.86
N GLY A 557 27.28 -8.77 -3.22
CA GLY A 557 27.11 -8.92 -1.76
C GLY A 557 25.67 -8.75 -1.29
N LEU A 558 24.70 -9.01 -2.17
CA LEU A 558 23.27 -8.97 -1.88
C LEU A 558 22.66 -10.37 -2.00
N ASP A 559 21.45 -10.51 -1.48
CA ASP A 559 20.65 -11.74 -1.55
C ASP A 559 19.16 -11.41 -1.68
N ILE A 560 18.40 -12.39 -2.16
CA ILE A 560 16.95 -12.30 -2.32
C ILE A 560 16.27 -13.45 -1.57
N GLU A 561 15.20 -13.13 -0.84
CA GLU A 561 14.50 -14.07 0.04
C GLU A 561 13.56 -14.99 -0.79
N LEU A 562 14.15 -15.86 -1.61
CA LEU A 562 13.43 -16.81 -2.46
C LEU A 562 14.01 -18.24 -2.32
N PRO A 563 13.17 -19.28 -2.21
CA PRO A 563 13.61 -20.67 -2.12
C PRO A 563 14.30 -21.13 -3.40
N GLU A 564 15.26 -22.06 -3.30
CA GLU A 564 15.98 -22.61 -4.47
C GLU A 564 15.02 -23.33 -5.42
N LEU A 565 14.63 -22.64 -6.48
CA LEU A 565 13.69 -23.08 -7.51
C LEU A 565 14.33 -22.94 -8.89
N LYS A 566 13.99 -23.87 -9.78
CA LYS A 566 14.26 -23.76 -11.22
C LYS A 566 13.20 -22.88 -11.89
N GLY A 567 13.57 -22.27 -13.01
CA GLY A 567 12.69 -21.45 -13.84
C GLY A 567 13.12 -19.99 -13.92
N SER A 568 12.34 -19.17 -14.61
CA SER A 568 12.56 -17.73 -14.73
C SER A 568 11.82 -16.93 -13.67
N VAL A 569 12.24 -15.67 -13.51
CA VAL A 569 11.57 -14.66 -12.67
C VAL A 569 10.09 -14.52 -13.01
N GLY A 570 9.75 -14.38 -14.29
CA GLY A 570 8.37 -14.27 -14.74
C GLY A 570 7.56 -15.54 -14.46
N GLY A 571 8.18 -16.73 -14.66
CA GLY A 571 7.54 -18.01 -14.33
C GLY A 571 7.21 -18.15 -12.85
N LEU A 572 8.11 -17.70 -11.96
CA LEU A 572 7.89 -17.70 -10.51
C LEU A 572 6.69 -16.83 -10.10
N ILE A 573 6.60 -15.61 -10.65
CA ILE A 573 5.49 -14.68 -10.38
C ILE A 573 4.19 -15.21 -10.97
N ALA A 574 4.19 -15.52 -12.26
CA ALA A 574 3.00 -15.94 -13.00
C ALA A 574 2.38 -17.23 -12.43
N SER A 575 3.21 -18.16 -11.92
CA SER A 575 2.71 -19.40 -11.31
C SER A 575 2.46 -19.33 -9.81
N LYS A 576 2.81 -18.22 -9.15
CA LYS A 576 2.80 -18.11 -7.68
C LYS A 576 3.54 -19.29 -7.03
N ALA A 577 4.71 -19.67 -7.56
CA ALA A 577 5.44 -20.86 -7.10
C ALA A 577 6.04 -20.71 -5.68
N CYS A 578 6.07 -19.50 -5.14
CA CYS A 578 6.38 -19.19 -3.76
C CYS A 578 5.52 -18.01 -3.33
N THR A 579 4.66 -18.19 -2.32
CA THR A 579 3.77 -17.13 -1.82
C THR A 579 4.54 -15.94 -1.24
N GLY A 580 5.74 -16.17 -0.70
CA GLY A 580 6.63 -15.12 -0.19
C GLY A 580 7.11 -14.11 -1.24
N ILE A 581 6.99 -14.40 -2.54
CA ILE A 581 7.37 -13.42 -3.58
C ILE A 581 6.58 -12.12 -3.47
N ARG A 582 5.31 -12.19 -3.03
CA ARG A 582 4.42 -11.02 -2.96
C ARG A 582 4.93 -9.95 -2.00
N THR A 583 5.73 -10.31 -0.99
CA THR A 583 6.21 -9.36 0.03
C THR A 583 7.50 -8.65 -0.38
N ILE A 584 8.20 -9.16 -1.40
CA ILE A 584 9.45 -8.59 -1.91
C ILE A 584 9.29 -7.96 -3.30
N LEU A 585 8.15 -8.15 -3.96
CA LEU A 585 7.85 -7.60 -5.28
C LEU A 585 7.37 -6.16 -5.14
N LEU A 586 8.13 -5.21 -5.69
CA LEU A 586 7.89 -3.77 -5.57
C LEU A 586 7.28 -3.14 -6.82
N GLY A 587 7.46 -3.77 -7.98
CA GLY A 587 6.92 -3.26 -9.24
C GLY A 587 7.00 -4.24 -10.40
N LEU A 588 6.17 -4.02 -11.41
CA LEU A 588 6.08 -4.81 -12.63
C LEU A 588 5.97 -3.89 -13.85
N GLU A 589 6.69 -4.27 -14.90
CA GLU A 589 6.45 -3.80 -16.26
C GLU A 589 5.72 -4.92 -17.01
N ILE A 590 4.56 -4.59 -17.60
CA ILE A 590 3.66 -5.57 -18.21
C ILE A 590 3.15 -5.12 -19.57
N ALA A 591 2.75 -6.07 -20.40
CA ALA A 591 2.00 -5.83 -21.63
C ALA A 591 0.63 -6.52 -21.58
N SER A 592 -0.43 -5.81 -21.95
CA SER A 592 -1.75 -6.40 -22.17
C SER A 592 -1.77 -7.27 -23.43
N ALA A 593 -2.89 -7.96 -23.65
CA ALA A 593 -3.13 -8.81 -24.81
C ALA A 593 -2.94 -8.08 -26.16
N ASP A 594 -3.23 -6.79 -26.21
CA ASP A 594 -3.07 -5.93 -27.38
C ASP A 594 -1.68 -5.26 -27.49
N GLY A 595 -0.75 -5.61 -26.61
CA GLY A 595 0.60 -5.03 -26.55
C GLY A 595 0.63 -3.59 -26.03
N THR A 596 -0.35 -3.17 -25.24
CA THR A 596 -0.25 -1.91 -24.47
C THR A 596 0.68 -2.10 -23.28
N LEU A 597 1.73 -1.28 -23.22
CA LEU A 597 2.73 -1.29 -22.16
C LEU A 597 2.27 -0.50 -20.94
N MET A 598 2.37 -1.11 -19.76
CA MET A 598 2.00 -0.53 -18.47
C MET A 598 3.08 -0.81 -17.42
N GLU A 599 3.25 0.11 -16.47
CA GLU A 599 4.11 -0.06 -15.30
C GLU A 599 3.33 0.20 -14.00
N PHE A 600 3.48 -0.70 -13.03
CA PHE A 600 2.88 -0.57 -11.70
C PHE A 600 3.94 -0.75 -10.63
N GLY A 601 3.87 0.05 -9.57
CA GLY A 601 4.90 0.04 -8.53
C GLY A 601 6.20 0.71 -8.99
N GLY A 602 7.33 0.28 -8.45
CA GLY A 602 8.62 0.84 -8.83
C GLY A 602 9.75 0.46 -7.87
N LYS A 603 10.61 1.43 -7.55
CA LYS A 603 11.77 1.24 -6.65
C LYS A 603 11.49 1.65 -5.20
N THR A 604 10.34 2.25 -4.92
CA THR A 604 9.97 2.62 -3.55
C THR A 604 9.54 1.39 -2.77
N VAL A 605 9.91 1.33 -1.49
CA VAL A 605 9.56 0.20 -0.62
C VAL A 605 8.12 0.31 -0.11
N LYS A 606 7.61 1.53 0.01
CA LYS A 606 6.20 1.82 0.26
C LYS A 606 5.55 2.40 -1.00
N ASN A 607 4.36 1.91 -1.33
CA ASN A 607 3.49 2.47 -2.33
C ASN A 607 2.05 2.00 -2.11
N VAL A 608 1.14 2.95 -1.92
CA VAL A 608 -0.31 2.69 -1.80
C VAL A 608 -1.11 3.44 -2.86
N ALA A 609 -0.45 3.90 -3.94
CA ALA A 609 -1.11 4.62 -5.02
C ALA A 609 -1.85 3.65 -5.96
N GLY A 610 -3.17 3.75 -5.99
CA GLY A 610 -4.02 2.91 -6.84
C GLY A 610 -4.26 1.52 -6.26
N TYR A 611 -4.71 0.59 -7.11
CA TYR A 611 -4.91 -0.81 -6.70
C TYR A 611 -3.61 -1.60 -6.77
N ASP A 612 -3.44 -2.60 -5.91
CA ASP A 612 -2.25 -3.46 -5.88
C ASP A 612 -2.24 -4.51 -7.02
N VAL A 613 -2.01 -4.01 -8.24
CA VAL A 613 -1.87 -4.81 -9.47
C VAL A 613 -0.63 -5.70 -9.41
N VAL A 614 0.41 -5.24 -8.71
CA VAL A 614 1.70 -5.94 -8.58
C VAL A 614 1.49 -7.31 -7.92
N ARG A 615 0.81 -7.34 -6.77
CA ARG A 615 0.48 -8.60 -6.09
C ARG A 615 -0.63 -9.37 -6.81
N MET A 616 -1.64 -8.69 -7.37
CA MET A 616 -2.75 -9.34 -8.10
C MET A 616 -2.25 -10.25 -9.23
N LEU A 617 -1.21 -9.83 -9.95
CA LEU A 617 -0.65 -10.62 -11.06
C LEU A 617 0.09 -11.89 -10.62
N CYS A 618 0.41 -12.04 -9.33
CA CYS A 618 0.98 -13.27 -8.80
C CYS A 618 -0.01 -14.42 -8.94
N GLY A 619 0.36 -15.45 -9.69
CA GLY A 619 -0.53 -16.58 -9.97
C GLY A 619 -1.49 -16.36 -11.13
N SER A 620 -1.38 -15.26 -11.88
CA SER A 620 -2.23 -15.00 -13.06
C SER A 620 -1.90 -15.84 -14.28
N MET A 621 -0.77 -16.55 -14.25
CA MET A 621 -0.27 -17.41 -15.31
C MET A 621 -0.23 -16.71 -16.67
N GLY A 622 0.03 -15.39 -16.71
CA GLY A 622 0.08 -14.63 -17.96
C GLY A 622 -1.28 -14.36 -18.62
N ALA A 623 -2.39 -14.76 -18.00
CA ALA A 623 -3.73 -14.60 -18.58
C ALA A 623 -4.33 -13.21 -18.39
N TYR A 624 -3.84 -12.42 -17.43
CA TYR A 624 -4.25 -11.02 -17.24
C TYR A 624 -3.34 -10.04 -17.98
N ALA A 625 -2.05 -10.34 -18.04
CA ALA A 625 -1.04 -9.59 -18.78
C ALA A 625 0.25 -10.42 -18.90
N VAL A 626 1.09 -10.09 -19.87
CA VAL A 626 2.44 -10.61 -20.01
C VAL A 626 3.39 -9.80 -19.14
N ILE A 627 4.12 -10.47 -18.24
CA ILE A 627 5.16 -9.82 -17.41
C ILE A 627 6.43 -9.67 -18.24
N LEU A 628 6.94 -8.45 -18.37
CA LEU A 628 8.16 -8.14 -19.11
C LEU A 628 9.37 -7.98 -18.17
N ALA A 629 9.18 -7.29 -17.05
CA ALA A 629 10.19 -7.11 -16.01
C ALA A 629 9.56 -6.96 -14.62
N ALA A 630 10.35 -7.23 -13.59
CA ALA A 630 9.96 -7.13 -12.19
C ALA A 630 11.03 -6.38 -11.38
N THR A 631 10.61 -5.60 -10.40
CA THR A 631 11.48 -4.95 -9.42
C THR A 631 11.28 -5.59 -8.06
N PHE A 632 12.38 -5.98 -7.41
CA PHE A 632 12.39 -6.63 -6.10
C PHE A 632 13.10 -5.79 -5.06
N SER A 633 12.65 -5.86 -3.81
CA SER A 633 13.48 -5.55 -2.65
C SER A 633 14.49 -6.68 -2.44
N VAL A 634 15.75 -6.32 -2.19
CA VAL A 634 16.83 -7.26 -1.89
C VAL A 634 17.45 -6.93 -0.54
N SER A 635 18.35 -7.78 -0.07
CA SER A 635 18.95 -7.64 1.26
C SER A 635 20.46 -7.78 1.20
N ALA A 636 21.20 -7.00 1.99
CA ALA A 636 22.65 -7.12 2.09
C ALA A 636 23.12 -8.33 2.91
N ARG A 637 22.20 -9.10 3.48
CA ARG A 637 22.47 -10.24 4.34
C ARG A 637 21.41 -11.30 4.08
N ALA A 638 21.84 -12.54 3.85
CA ALA A 638 20.92 -13.68 3.74
C ALA A 638 20.03 -13.73 4.98
N ARG A 639 18.73 -13.49 4.80
CA ARG A 639 17.71 -13.79 5.82
C ARG A 639 17.43 -15.29 5.76
N ARG A 640 17.17 -15.92 6.90
CA ARG A 640 16.71 -17.32 6.92
C ARG A 640 15.47 -17.42 6.03
N GLN A 641 15.48 -18.38 5.09
CA GLN A 641 14.40 -18.65 4.14
C GLN A 641 13.02 -18.65 4.84
N ALA A 642 12.14 -17.73 4.46
CA ALA A 642 10.73 -17.79 4.82
C ALA A 642 9.94 -18.33 3.62
N GLY A 643 9.69 -19.65 3.61
CA GLY A 643 8.72 -20.24 2.70
C GLY A 643 9.03 -21.69 2.35
N ALA A 644 8.05 -22.57 2.57
CA ALA A 644 8.05 -23.88 1.92
C ALA A 644 7.90 -23.68 0.40
N VAL A 645 8.55 -24.53 -0.39
CA VAL A 645 8.22 -24.66 -1.81
C VAL A 645 6.84 -25.28 -1.90
N GLU A 646 5.85 -24.48 -2.26
CA GLU A 646 4.55 -25.01 -2.65
C GLU A 646 4.64 -25.39 -4.13
N ASN A 647 4.60 -26.70 -4.39
CA ASN A 647 4.30 -27.21 -5.71
C ASN A 647 2.88 -26.76 -6.02
N GLY A 648 2.76 -25.66 -6.76
CA GLY A 648 1.52 -24.96 -7.02
C GLY A 648 0.50 -25.94 -7.54
N GLN A 649 -0.57 -26.12 -6.77
CA GLN A 649 -1.73 -26.94 -7.10
C GLN A 649 -2.58 -26.21 -8.16
N TRP A 650 -1.95 -25.69 -9.21
CA TRP A 650 -2.65 -24.99 -10.30
C TRP A 650 -3.65 -25.90 -11.02
N ASP A 651 -3.46 -27.22 -10.93
CA ASP A 651 -4.43 -28.22 -11.40
C ASP A 651 -5.77 -28.15 -10.65
N SER A 652 -5.85 -27.55 -9.46
CA SER A 652 -7.07 -27.34 -8.68
C SER A 652 -7.58 -25.89 -8.68
N PHE A 653 -7.07 -25.02 -9.58
CA PHE A 653 -7.58 -23.67 -9.70
C PHE A 653 -8.98 -23.68 -10.33
N GLU A 654 -9.97 -23.18 -9.60
CA GLU A 654 -11.32 -22.95 -10.09
C GLU A 654 -11.61 -21.44 -10.04
N PRO A 655 -11.63 -20.73 -11.19
CA PRO A 655 -11.89 -19.30 -11.21
C PRO A 655 -13.32 -18.99 -10.78
N ASP A 656 -13.48 -18.05 -9.85
CA ASP A 656 -14.78 -17.49 -9.50
C ASP A 656 -15.25 -16.42 -10.51
N GLU A 657 -16.46 -15.90 -10.31
CA GLU A 657 -17.01 -14.86 -11.18
C GLU A 657 -16.14 -13.60 -11.30
N TYR A 658 -15.39 -13.21 -10.26
CA TYR A 658 -14.55 -12.02 -10.27
C TYR A 658 -13.31 -12.25 -11.12
N HIS A 659 -12.76 -13.47 -11.08
CA HIS A 659 -11.69 -13.85 -11.99
C HIS A 659 -12.12 -13.74 -13.46
N HIS A 660 -13.32 -14.22 -13.79
CA HIS A 660 -13.88 -14.11 -15.14
C HIS A 660 -14.18 -12.66 -15.55
N ARG A 661 -14.73 -11.85 -14.64
CA ARG A 661 -15.03 -10.43 -14.89
C ARG A 661 -13.75 -9.64 -15.15
N LEU A 662 -12.71 -9.84 -14.35
CA LEU A 662 -11.39 -9.24 -14.58
C LEU A 662 -10.79 -9.68 -15.91
N LYS A 663 -10.80 -10.99 -16.21
CA LYS A 663 -10.33 -11.50 -17.50
C LYS A 663 -11.03 -10.82 -18.67
N LYS A 664 -12.37 -10.69 -18.60
CA LYS A 664 -13.18 -10.05 -19.65
C LYS A 664 -12.86 -8.56 -19.83
N GLU A 665 -12.59 -7.83 -18.76
CA GLU A 665 -12.23 -6.40 -18.85
C GLU A 665 -10.78 -6.19 -19.37
N PHE A 666 -9.85 -7.08 -19.00
CA PHE A 666 -8.44 -6.98 -19.42
C PHE A 666 -8.20 -7.50 -20.84
N ASP A 667 -8.88 -8.57 -21.22
CA ASP A 667 -8.71 -9.28 -22.48
C ASP A 667 -10.07 -9.79 -23.01
N PRO A 668 -10.89 -8.89 -23.58
CA PRO A 668 -12.25 -9.21 -24.01
C PRO A 668 -12.31 -10.21 -25.16
N GLN A 669 -11.21 -10.37 -25.91
CA GLN A 669 -11.08 -11.36 -26.99
C GLN A 669 -10.55 -12.71 -26.50
N ASN A 670 -10.21 -12.82 -25.21
CA ASN A 670 -9.61 -14.00 -24.59
C ASN A 670 -8.39 -14.51 -25.38
N LEU A 671 -7.44 -13.62 -25.68
CA LEU A 671 -6.23 -13.94 -26.45
C LEU A 671 -5.14 -14.57 -25.59
N LEU A 672 -4.90 -14.11 -24.37
CA LEU A 672 -3.81 -14.60 -23.51
C LEU A 672 -4.26 -15.81 -22.69
N ASN A 673 -3.57 -16.94 -22.87
CA ASN A 673 -3.79 -18.20 -22.16
C ASN A 673 -5.29 -18.57 -21.99
N PRO A 674 -6.03 -18.66 -23.11
CA PRO A 674 -7.50 -18.72 -23.15
C PRO A 674 -8.13 -19.89 -22.40
N TRP A 675 -7.38 -20.97 -22.17
CA TRP A 675 -7.86 -22.18 -21.48
C TRP A 675 -7.98 -22.00 -19.96
N ILE A 676 -7.36 -20.97 -19.39
CA ILE A 676 -7.32 -20.77 -17.93
C ILE A 676 -8.67 -20.38 -17.35
N TYR A 677 -9.48 -19.60 -18.09
CA TYR A 677 -10.75 -19.05 -17.61
C TYR A 677 -11.93 -19.51 -18.46
N ARG A 678 -11.93 -20.77 -18.90
CA ARG A 678 -13.08 -21.33 -19.63
C ARG A 678 -14.32 -21.31 -18.75
N GLU A 679 -15.44 -20.89 -19.33
CA GLU A 679 -16.75 -21.22 -18.78
C GLU A 679 -16.89 -22.75 -18.84
N GLN A 680 -17.06 -23.41 -17.71
CA GLN A 680 -17.35 -24.86 -17.70
C GLN A 680 -18.63 -25.10 -18.52
N GLY A 681 -18.54 -25.88 -19.61
CA GLY A 681 -19.71 -26.32 -20.38
C GLY A 681 -19.94 -25.70 -21.77
N LYS A 682 -18.93 -25.12 -22.42
CA LYS A 682 -18.97 -24.77 -23.86
C LYS A 682 -17.83 -25.39 -24.64
#